data_AF-A0A9P8AQX3-F1
#
_entry.id   AF-A0A9P8AQX3-F1
#
_cell.length_a   1.000
_cell.length_b   1.000
_cell.length_c   1.000
_cell.angle_alpha   90.00
_cell.angle_beta   90.00
_cell.angle_gamma   90.00
#
_symmetry.space_group_name_H-M   'P 1'
#
loop_
_entity.id
_entity.type
_entity.pdbx_description
1 polymer ?
#
loop_
_entity_poly.entity_id
_entity_poly.type
_entity_poly.pdbx_seq_one_letter_code
_entity_poly.pdbx_strand_id
1 'polypeptide(L)'
;MVVAAFFLGAMSVSDLTGARSPSLDDPNPSSNVPFTPKNGAPSTSANDDETNPKTTPYNFGAASHRAFHMKYERKDYDNFIREDLESRVFIPSDDFLRVILHLPRDWRQDSTISALIKKVKADEQWKALWDDYKAECKTTDETNLYHPHNSLCNRALALIKDGTRSGPDIGFYRQDPQPVKGSNVDLKPDAITLLLSLFNSSQNNIEDIKTGGPKNNIGWPQLLQWLEFKLSFTTLDNGRYATRVLTAGKFLCSLMYIILLTRYLSDKKDPMGKPSRQKPYMLPGDPEGVGVVAGQKRKSDKQDAAARSRMQEEAESERLREIWKGKDDKNKEDPRLQCARYAMEVLSSAGFRTHSIGALIGGTHLQMLYYDRSSIIVSQEIDMDNDPDSFIAMLIGLHGLTLEKHGIHSIIEDPFLSDYGEYTKEHQDDTATLFEGRKLTLKKSDGTPVVLTLGKIIFRQPGIIGRDTCVVEATAEGYEEWKGMETIVKISWQAKSRPSEKDFMNDVKTAVDKMSKDGASHHWVADHLPNILLSQDFEMAEDSPQARLKEYFDAVSYADGGSFNYEERVCRVMVQERLYSITSLREPRQYAQGIFDILQVHKWVYDHAKIIHRDISMTNLMWRKRNGVICGVLNDFDLSSYRDRESASALRRTGTGPYYACDLLKEDPPVHIYRHDVESIFNVLVLLCCRYEIQATPAPEGKDQLVHVPALPFESWYDMSYLQLHDKKFKFFIMAQDPDKLLPASISFSDFKPWLMFCYSLISEGLFAAIRYERNQSNGPIARTLFSSITSNSEPAFSEKFDDATLGGFVDYPRFFKVMCKFAGQDLTVKYNPNENPYGPF
;
A
#
# COMPACT_ATOMS: atom_id res chain seq x y z
N MET A 1 59.01 12.11 12.23
CA MET A 1 59.20 12.10 13.70
C MET A 1 57.96 11.46 14.30
N VAL A 2 57.92 10.32 14.99
CA VAL A 2 58.86 9.29 15.48
C VAL A 2 57.95 8.04 15.69
N VAL A 3 58.11 6.96 14.90
CA VAL A 3 58.66 5.61 15.29
C VAL A 3 57.72 4.80 16.22
N ALA A 4 57.03 3.76 15.70
CA ALA A 4 57.32 2.30 15.76
C ALA A 4 56.72 1.60 17.02
N ALA A 5 56.48 0.28 17.15
CA ALA A 5 56.85 -0.92 16.38
C ALA A 5 56.01 -2.14 16.87
N PHE A 6 55.81 -3.13 15.97
CA PHE A 6 55.86 -4.60 16.14
C PHE A 6 55.31 -5.34 17.38
N PHE A 7 54.53 -6.41 17.16
CA PHE A 7 55.06 -7.79 17.19
C PHE A 7 54.19 -8.80 16.41
N LEU A 8 54.88 -9.60 15.59
CA LEU A 8 54.44 -10.84 14.94
C LEU A 8 54.55 -12.03 15.91
N GLY A 9 53.69 -13.03 15.76
CA GLY A 9 53.86 -14.36 16.34
C GLY A 9 53.23 -15.40 15.43
N ALA A 10 54.06 -16.06 14.62
CA ALA A 10 53.71 -17.12 13.68
C ALA A 10 53.71 -18.51 14.33
N MET A 11 52.88 -19.42 13.81
CA MET A 11 53.09 -20.89 13.69
C MET A 11 51.88 -21.45 12.89
N SER A 12 51.98 -21.73 11.59
CA SER A 12 52.54 -22.91 10.89
C SER A 12 51.76 -24.22 11.11
N VAL A 13 50.95 -24.67 10.12
CA VAL A 13 51.13 -25.85 9.21
C VAL A 13 51.20 -27.18 10.00
N SER A 14 50.36 -28.21 9.80
CA SER A 14 50.09 -28.96 8.56
C SER A 14 48.93 -29.98 8.69
N ASP A 15 48.34 -30.30 7.52
CA ASP A 15 47.99 -31.66 7.03
C ASP A 15 46.73 -32.40 7.54
N LEU A 16 45.95 -33.17 6.76
CA LEU A 16 46.11 -33.74 5.40
C LEU A 16 44.71 -34.24 4.90
N THR A 17 44.42 -33.97 3.62
CA THR A 17 43.76 -34.83 2.61
C THR A 17 42.40 -35.51 2.81
N GLY A 18 41.55 -35.38 1.76
CA GLY A 18 41.21 -36.56 0.96
C GLY A 18 39.82 -36.65 0.34
N ALA A 19 39.74 -36.38 -0.98
CA ALA A 19 38.93 -37.08 -1.99
C ALA A 19 37.38 -37.00 -1.92
N ARG A 20 36.57 -37.06 -2.99
CA ARG A 20 36.71 -37.25 -4.44
C ARG A 20 35.34 -36.93 -5.06
N SER A 21 35.31 -36.36 -6.25
CA SER A 21 34.16 -36.37 -7.16
C SER A 21 33.95 -37.76 -7.79
N PRO A 22 32.76 -38.03 -8.36
CA PRO A 22 32.75 -38.31 -9.81
C PRO A 22 31.53 -37.76 -10.57
N SER A 23 31.77 -37.44 -11.84
CA SER A 23 30.81 -37.33 -12.93
C SER A 23 30.76 -38.63 -13.73
N LEU A 24 29.59 -39.02 -14.28
CA LEU A 24 29.35 -39.28 -15.72
C LEU A 24 28.11 -40.16 -15.98
N ASP A 25 27.43 -39.80 -17.07
CA ASP A 25 26.66 -40.61 -18.03
C ASP A 25 25.14 -40.83 -17.92
N ASP A 26 24.47 -40.26 -18.95
CA ASP A 26 23.14 -40.47 -19.54
C ASP A 26 22.97 -41.91 -20.11
N PRO A 27 21.75 -42.46 -20.41
CA PRO A 27 20.92 -41.94 -21.51
C PRO A 27 19.37 -42.14 -21.41
N ASN A 28 18.65 -41.34 -22.20
CA ASN A 28 17.23 -41.46 -22.58
C ASN A 28 16.95 -42.68 -23.52
N PRO A 29 15.71 -43.22 -23.61
CA PRO A 29 14.89 -42.87 -24.79
C PRO A 29 13.33 -42.89 -24.63
N SER A 30 12.69 -41.86 -25.20
CA SER A 30 11.45 -41.79 -26.02
C SER A 30 10.29 -42.82 -25.90
N SER A 31 9.04 -42.31 -25.83
CA SER A 31 7.93 -42.64 -26.79
C SER A 31 6.65 -41.79 -26.61
N ASN A 32 6.43 -40.88 -27.58
CA ASN A 32 5.25 -40.64 -28.44
C ASN A 32 3.76 -40.73 -27.95
N VAL A 33 3.08 -39.54 -27.93
CA VAL A 33 1.75 -39.07 -28.50
C VAL A 33 0.46 -39.95 -28.39
N PRO A 34 -0.83 -39.46 -28.58
CA PRO A 34 -1.35 -38.13 -28.99
C PRO A 34 -2.73 -37.64 -28.40
N PHE A 35 -3.23 -36.49 -28.92
CA PHE A 35 -4.63 -36.03 -29.11
C PHE A 35 -5.32 -35.01 -28.16
N THR A 36 -5.69 -33.89 -28.80
CA THR A 36 -6.63 -32.77 -28.52
C THR A 36 -8.13 -33.16 -28.65
N PRO A 37 -9.12 -32.23 -28.75
CA PRO A 37 -9.75 -31.31 -27.78
C PRO A 37 -11.31 -31.48 -27.76
N LYS A 38 -12.07 -30.71 -26.92
CA LYS A 38 -13.32 -29.96 -27.24
C LYS A 38 -14.37 -29.78 -26.12
N ASN A 39 -14.83 -28.52 -26.03
CA ASN A 39 -16.21 -28.01 -25.89
C ASN A 39 -16.96 -27.99 -24.54
N GLY A 40 -17.30 -26.77 -24.08
CA GLY A 40 -18.67 -26.26 -24.25
C GLY A 40 -19.45 -25.71 -23.04
N ALA A 41 -19.35 -24.39 -22.80
CA ALA A 41 -20.41 -23.40 -22.45
C ALA A 41 -21.22 -23.56 -21.11
N PRO A 42 -22.00 -22.55 -20.63
CA PRO A 42 -22.28 -21.21 -21.18
C PRO A 42 -22.16 -20.01 -20.19
N SER A 43 -22.22 -18.82 -20.80
CA SER A 43 -22.33 -17.45 -20.29
C SER A 43 -23.76 -17.04 -19.88
N THR A 44 -23.91 -16.16 -18.88
CA THR A 44 -25.03 -15.20 -18.71
C THR A 44 -24.47 -13.95 -18.00
N SER A 45 -24.19 -12.86 -18.74
CA SER A 45 -25.00 -11.64 -18.93
C SER A 45 -25.16 -10.77 -17.67
N ALA A 46 -24.31 -9.73 -17.60
CA ALA A 46 -24.42 -8.59 -16.70
C ALA A 46 -25.53 -7.63 -17.18
N ASN A 47 -26.28 -7.08 -16.22
CA ASN A 47 -27.02 -5.84 -16.39
C ASN A 47 -26.34 -4.79 -15.50
N ASP A 48 -25.96 -3.68 -16.11
CA ASP A 48 -25.53 -2.44 -15.48
C ASP A 48 -26.73 -1.73 -14.83
N ASP A 49 -26.53 -1.12 -13.66
CA ASP A 49 -27.13 0.18 -13.33
C ASP A 49 -26.37 0.92 -12.20
N GLU A 50 -26.12 2.19 -12.49
CA GLU A 50 -26.01 3.40 -11.64
C GLU A 50 -25.12 3.43 -10.37
N THR A 51 -23.97 4.10 -10.56
CA THR A 51 -23.35 5.15 -9.72
C THR A 51 -23.50 5.09 -8.19
N ASN A 52 -22.40 4.76 -7.51
CA ASN A 52 -22.03 5.35 -6.21
C ASN A 52 -20.49 5.35 -6.04
N PRO A 53 -19.91 6.31 -5.30
CA PRO A 53 -18.48 6.59 -5.30
C PRO A 53 -17.71 5.45 -4.63
N LYS A 54 -16.87 4.76 -5.40
CA LYS A 54 -15.96 3.73 -4.87
C LYS A 54 -14.89 4.40 -4.01
N THR A 55 -15.10 4.36 -2.71
CA THR A 55 -14.14 4.81 -1.70
C THR A 55 -12.93 3.88 -1.68
N THR A 56 -11.74 4.48 -1.77
CA THR A 56 -10.43 3.87 -1.96
C THR A 56 -10.03 2.89 -0.83
N PRO A 57 -9.40 1.75 -1.14
CA PRO A 57 -9.10 0.74 -0.13
C PRO A 57 -7.69 0.88 0.46
N TYR A 58 -7.60 0.92 1.79
CA TYR A 58 -6.35 0.75 2.53
C TYR A 58 -5.87 -0.70 2.37
N ASN A 59 -4.93 -0.97 1.45
CA ASN A 59 -4.02 -2.13 1.43
C ASN A 59 -4.49 -3.38 2.22
N PHE A 60 -5.65 -3.92 1.80
CA PHE A 60 -6.58 -4.68 2.65
C PHE A 60 -6.21 -6.16 2.90
N GLY A 61 -5.01 -6.58 2.47
CA GLY A 61 -4.50 -7.94 2.67
C GLY A 61 -3.00 -8.05 2.91
N ALA A 62 -2.25 -6.94 2.93
CA ALA A 62 -0.83 -6.93 3.31
C ALA A 62 -0.61 -7.24 4.81
N ALA A 63 -1.68 -7.34 5.61
CA ALA A 63 -1.67 -7.82 6.99
C ALA A 63 -2.10 -9.31 7.13
N SER A 64 -2.20 -10.04 6.01
CA SER A 64 -2.40 -11.50 6.04
C SER A 64 -1.21 -12.21 6.68
N HIS A 65 -1.42 -13.40 7.26
CA HIS A 65 -0.35 -14.18 7.89
C HIS A 65 0.85 -14.49 6.96
N ARG A 66 0.66 -14.41 5.64
CA ARG A 66 1.73 -14.57 4.64
C ARG A 66 2.74 -13.40 4.66
N ALA A 67 2.30 -12.19 5.01
CA ALA A 67 3.14 -10.99 5.02
C ALA A 67 4.01 -10.82 6.29
N PHE A 68 3.94 -11.76 7.24
CA PHE A 68 4.77 -11.72 8.45
C PHE A 68 6.24 -12.09 8.21
N HIS A 69 6.53 -12.70 7.06
CA HIS A 69 7.90 -12.95 6.68
C HIS A 69 8.47 -11.66 6.08
N MET A 70 9.59 -11.17 6.63
CA MET A 70 10.38 -10.09 6.03
C MET A 70 10.77 -10.38 4.58
N LYS A 71 10.67 -11.64 4.14
CA LYS A 71 10.82 -12.09 2.76
C LYS A 71 9.45 -12.16 2.10
N TYR A 72 9.15 -11.17 1.27
CA TYR A 72 7.98 -11.16 0.41
C TYR A 72 8.38 -11.41 -1.05
N GLU A 73 7.49 -12.04 -1.81
CA GLU A 73 7.64 -12.25 -3.25
C GLU A 73 6.90 -11.18 -4.07
N ARG A 74 7.31 -10.98 -5.33
CA ARG A 74 6.73 -9.97 -6.24
C ARG A 74 5.19 -10.06 -6.35
N LYS A 75 4.64 -11.29 -6.32
CA LYS A 75 3.20 -11.54 -6.48
C LYS A 75 2.37 -11.12 -5.27
N ASP A 76 3.00 -10.99 -4.09
CA ASP A 76 2.28 -10.74 -2.84
C ASP A 76 1.66 -9.33 -2.80
N TYR A 77 2.24 -8.36 -3.52
CA TYR A 77 1.79 -6.96 -3.52
C TYR A 77 1.17 -6.47 -4.82
N ASP A 78 1.29 -7.23 -5.92
CA ASP A 78 0.82 -6.79 -7.24
C ASP A 78 -0.66 -6.42 -7.28
N ASN A 79 -1.51 -7.17 -6.57
CA ASN A 79 -2.93 -6.89 -6.52
C ASN A 79 -3.22 -5.57 -5.79
N PHE A 80 -2.55 -5.31 -4.67
CA PHE A 80 -2.71 -4.06 -3.93
C PHE A 80 -2.17 -2.85 -4.70
N ILE A 81 -1.02 -3.01 -5.37
CA ILE A 81 -0.48 -1.95 -6.22
C ILE A 81 -1.44 -1.64 -7.38
N ARG A 82 -2.10 -2.66 -7.96
CA ARG A 82 -3.12 -2.44 -9.00
C ARG A 82 -4.31 -1.67 -8.47
N GLU A 83 -4.80 -1.99 -7.27
CA GLU A 83 -5.88 -1.24 -6.61
C GLU A 83 -5.47 0.22 -6.37
N ASP A 84 -4.25 0.47 -5.87
CA ASP A 84 -3.73 1.83 -5.69
C ASP A 84 -3.67 2.60 -7.04
N LEU A 85 -3.24 1.95 -8.11
CA LEU A 85 -3.16 2.53 -9.46
C LEU A 85 -4.53 2.88 -10.07
N GLU A 86 -5.62 2.22 -9.65
CA GLU A 86 -6.98 2.60 -10.06
C GLU A 86 -7.36 3.99 -9.51
N SER A 87 -6.82 4.38 -8.36
CA SER A 87 -7.10 5.65 -7.69
C SER A 87 -6.23 6.83 -8.12
N ARG A 88 -5.29 6.61 -9.04
CA ARG A 88 -4.32 7.62 -9.46
C ARG A 88 -4.97 8.89 -10.04
N VAL A 89 -4.27 10.01 -9.88
CA VAL A 89 -4.68 11.32 -10.38
C VAL A 89 -3.82 11.72 -11.58
N PHE A 90 -4.47 12.13 -12.66
CA PHE A 90 -3.83 12.57 -13.89
C PHE A 90 -3.86 14.09 -14.03
N ILE A 91 -2.67 14.71 -14.09
CA ILE A 91 -2.51 16.18 -14.06
C ILE A 91 -1.75 16.72 -15.28
N PRO A 92 -1.92 18.00 -15.67
CA PRO A 92 -1.08 18.63 -16.67
C PRO A 92 0.42 18.61 -16.30
N SER A 93 1.30 18.51 -17.29
CA SER A 93 2.76 18.52 -17.08
C SER A 93 3.24 19.82 -16.44
N ASP A 94 2.75 20.97 -16.91
CA ASP A 94 3.06 22.29 -16.32
C ASP A 94 2.66 22.37 -14.82
N ASP A 95 1.57 21.72 -14.42
CA ASP A 95 1.17 21.64 -13.02
C ASP A 95 2.08 20.70 -12.22
N PHE A 96 2.53 19.58 -12.79
CA PHE A 96 3.52 18.71 -12.15
C PHE A 96 4.83 19.48 -11.88
N LEU A 97 5.34 20.18 -12.91
CA LEU A 97 6.53 21.01 -12.83
C LEU A 97 6.40 22.07 -11.71
N ARG A 98 5.25 22.75 -11.65
CA ARG A 98 4.99 23.78 -10.64
C ARG A 98 4.81 23.21 -9.25
N VAL A 99 3.94 22.24 -9.08
CA VAL A 99 3.47 21.78 -7.77
C VAL A 99 4.50 20.85 -7.12
N ILE A 100 5.04 19.88 -7.87
CA ILE A 100 5.93 18.83 -7.35
C ILE A 100 7.41 19.20 -7.53
N LEU A 101 7.79 19.84 -8.64
CA LEU A 101 9.19 20.26 -8.87
C LEU A 101 9.49 21.72 -8.48
N HIS A 102 8.53 22.37 -7.81
CA HIS A 102 8.67 23.73 -7.24
C HIS A 102 9.08 24.81 -8.26
N LEU A 103 8.75 24.64 -9.54
CA LEU A 103 8.90 25.71 -10.52
C LEU A 103 7.89 26.84 -10.23
N PRO A 104 8.22 28.11 -10.52
CA PRO A 104 7.29 29.23 -10.44
C PRO A 104 6.04 29.01 -11.30
N ARG A 105 4.92 29.66 -10.94
CA ARG A 105 3.65 29.49 -11.68
C ARG A 105 3.76 29.92 -13.14
N ASP A 106 4.58 30.91 -13.39
CA ASP A 106 4.91 31.52 -14.68
C ASP A 106 6.34 31.16 -15.11
N TRP A 107 6.81 29.93 -14.82
CA TRP A 107 8.18 29.50 -15.10
C TRP A 107 8.61 29.70 -16.57
N ARG A 108 7.65 29.65 -17.52
CA ARG A 108 7.90 29.94 -18.95
C ARG A 108 8.23 31.41 -19.22
N GLN A 109 7.85 32.31 -18.33
CA GLN A 109 8.17 33.75 -18.37
C GLN A 109 9.27 34.14 -17.36
N ASP A 110 9.60 33.27 -16.40
CA ASP A 110 10.67 33.51 -15.42
C ASP A 110 12.01 33.74 -16.14
N SER A 111 12.64 34.88 -15.86
CA SER A 111 13.86 35.29 -16.55
C SER A 111 15.05 34.38 -16.26
N THR A 112 15.11 33.79 -15.07
CA THR A 112 16.22 32.92 -14.64
C THR A 112 16.11 31.57 -15.32
N ILE A 113 14.93 30.96 -15.27
CA ILE A 113 14.64 29.68 -15.92
C ILE A 113 14.78 29.82 -17.43
N SER A 114 14.22 30.88 -18.02
CA SER A 114 14.35 31.17 -19.45
C SER A 114 15.80 31.34 -19.89
N ALA A 115 16.66 31.94 -19.05
CA ALA A 115 18.09 32.08 -19.34
C ALA A 115 18.81 30.72 -19.32
N LEU A 116 18.51 29.86 -18.33
CA LEU A 116 19.06 28.51 -18.24
C LEU A 116 18.62 27.63 -19.43
N ILE A 117 17.33 27.67 -19.80
CA ILE A 117 16.81 26.94 -20.97
C ILE A 117 17.53 27.40 -22.23
N LYS A 118 17.67 28.71 -22.44
CA LYS A 118 18.42 29.27 -23.59
C LYS A 118 19.88 28.82 -23.58
N LYS A 119 20.53 28.78 -22.41
CA LYS A 119 21.91 28.32 -22.26
C LYS A 119 22.05 26.86 -22.70
N VAL A 120 21.18 25.97 -22.22
CA VAL A 120 21.19 24.54 -22.60
C VAL A 120 20.94 24.37 -24.10
N LYS A 121 19.92 25.03 -24.64
CA LYS A 121 19.59 24.94 -26.08
C LYS A 121 20.65 25.55 -26.99
N ALA A 122 21.48 26.47 -26.50
CA ALA A 122 22.58 27.05 -27.25
C ALA A 122 23.83 26.16 -27.28
N ASP A 123 23.93 25.17 -26.39
CA ASP A 123 25.11 24.31 -26.29
C ASP A 123 25.17 23.29 -27.44
N GLU A 124 26.24 23.37 -28.24
CA GLU A 124 26.42 22.50 -29.40
C GLU A 124 26.60 21.02 -29.01
N GLN A 125 27.21 20.75 -27.86
CA GLN A 125 27.37 19.38 -27.38
C GLN A 125 26.03 18.77 -26.96
N TRP A 126 25.17 19.54 -26.27
CA TRP A 126 23.82 19.10 -25.92
C TRP A 126 22.97 18.83 -27.17
N LYS A 127 23.05 19.69 -28.20
CA LYS A 127 22.37 19.46 -29.49
C LYS A 127 22.83 18.17 -30.17
N ALA A 128 24.13 17.91 -30.19
CA ALA A 128 24.67 16.67 -30.77
C ALA A 128 24.15 15.43 -30.01
N LEU A 129 24.16 15.46 -28.68
CA LEU A 129 23.59 14.39 -27.86
C LEU A 129 22.08 14.20 -28.07
N TRP A 130 21.35 15.29 -28.35
CA TRP A 130 19.92 15.24 -28.68
C TRP A 130 19.68 14.54 -30.02
N ASP A 131 20.48 14.87 -31.04
CA ASP A 131 20.40 14.23 -32.35
C ASP A 131 20.77 12.74 -32.28
N ASP A 132 21.78 12.39 -31.49
CA ASP A 132 22.15 10.99 -31.22
C ASP A 132 21.00 10.23 -30.55
N TYR A 133 20.40 10.78 -29.50
CA TYR A 133 19.26 10.15 -28.82
C TYR A 133 18.05 9.94 -29.75
N LYS A 134 17.72 10.94 -30.59
CA LYS A 134 16.64 10.82 -31.59
C LYS A 134 16.95 9.77 -32.65
N ALA A 135 18.20 9.58 -33.01
CA ALA A 135 18.60 8.50 -33.92
C ALA A 135 18.34 7.14 -33.26
N GLU A 136 18.71 6.98 -31.99
CA GLU A 136 18.50 5.75 -31.21
C GLU A 136 17.02 5.45 -30.95
N CYS A 137 16.16 6.47 -30.85
CA CYS A 137 14.69 6.29 -30.76
C CYS A 137 14.06 5.58 -31.97
N LYS A 138 14.80 5.43 -33.08
CA LYS A 138 14.35 4.69 -34.28
C LYS A 138 14.76 3.21 -34.26
N THR A 139 15.50 2.78 -33.25
CA THR A 139 15.96 1.39 -33.12
C THR A 139 14.86 0.48 -32.57
N THR A 140 15.13 -0.83 -32.57
CA THR A 140 14.24 -1.86 -32.00
C THR A 140 14.72 -2.38 -30.65
N ASP A 141 15.87 -1.90 -30.16
CA ASP A 141 16.46 -2.30 -28.88
C ASP A 141 16.33 -1.15 -27.89
N GLU A 142 15.49 -1.35 -26.88
CA GLU A 142 15.19 -0.37 -25.84
C GLU A 142 16.46 0.06 -25.08
N THR A 143 17.43 -0.85 -24.92
CA THR A 143 18.65 -0.61 -24.14
C THR A 143 19.59 0.42 -24.77
N ASN A 144 19.46 0.67 -26.08
CA ASN A 144 20.21 1.70 -26.78
C ASN A 144 19.78 3.12 -26.38
N LEU A 145 18.60 3.28 -25.78
CA LEU A 145 18.07 4.58 -25.38
C LEU A 145 18.72 5.12 -24.09
N TYR A 146 19.19 4.24 -23.21
CA TYR A 146 19.47 4.58 -21.81
C TYR A 146 20.67 5.52 -21.68
N HIS A 147 21.81 5.12 -22.26
CA HIS A 147 23.04 5.89 -22.15
C HIS A 147 22.97 7.24 -22.88
N PRO A 148 22.46 7.34 -24.12
CA PRO A 148 22.30 8.63 -24.79
C PRO A 148 21.38 9.59 -24.03
N HIS A 149 20.24 9.11 -23.52
CA HIS A 149 19.34 9.91 -22.69
C HIS A 149 20.05 10.43 -21.42
N ASN A 150 20.76 9.56 -20.71
CA ASN A 150 21.48 9.93 -19.49
C ASN A 150 22.59 10.95 -19.79
N SER A 151 23.30 10.79 -20.91
CA SER A 151 24.34 11.73 -21.36
C SER A 151 23.75 13.11 -21.66
N LEU A 152 22.61 13.15 -22.34
CA LEU A 152 21.85 14.37 -22.63
C LEU A 152 21.44 15.10 -21.33
N CYS A 153 20.86 14.37 -20.37
CA CYS A 153 20.45 14.92 -19.08
C CYS A 153 21.66 15.45 -18.28
N ASN A 154 22.73 14.68 -18.19
CA ASN A 154 23.94 15.07 -17.47
C ASN A 154 24.62 16.31 -18.08
N ARG A 155 24.62 16.45 -19.42
CA ARG A 155 25.13 17.67 -20.07
C ARG A 155 24.28 18.89 -19.75
N ALA A 156 22.95 18.77 -19.77
CA ALA A 156 22.06 19.85 -19.36
C ALA A 156 22.28 20.25 -17.89
N LEU A 157 22.38 19.27 -16.98
CA LEU A 157 22.63 19.51 -15.57
C LEU A 157 23.96 20.24 -15.31
N ALA A 158 25.03 19.88 -16.01
CA ALA A 158 26.31 20.59 -15.91
C ALA A 158 26.16 22.08 -16.26
N LEU A 159 25.42 22.39 -17.33
CA LEU A 159 25.16 23.77 -17.76
C LEU A 159 24.24 24.52 -16.78
N ILE A 160 23.27 23.83 -16.18
CA ILE A 160 22.34 24.38 -15.18
C ILE A 160 23.10 24.74 -13.91
N LYS A 161 23.97 23.84 -13.42
CA LYS A 161 24.80 24.04 -12.21
C LYS A 161 25.69 25.28 -12.33
N ASP A 162 26.34 25.45 -13.49
CA ASP A 162 27.17 26.62 -13.79
C ASP A 162 26.40 27.94 -13.89
N GLY A 163 25.05 27.91 -13.87
CA GLY A 163 24.17 29.05 -14.12
C GLY A 163 23.34 29.54 -12.92
N THR A 164 23.52 28.96 -11.72
CA THR A 164 22.83 29.20 -10.42
C THR A 164 21.55 28.37 -10.11
N ARG A 165 21.61 27.61 -9.01
CA ARG A 165 20.76 27.54 -7.78
C ARG A 165 21.44 26.51 -6.85
N SER A 166 21.35 26.65 -5.54
CA SER A 166 21.96 25.70 -4.58
C SER A 166 21.17 24.38 -4.54
N GLY A 167 21.46 23.49 -5.49
CA GLY A 167 20.90 22.15 -5.58
C GLY A 167 21.91 21.07 -5.21
N PRO A 168 21.48 19.86 -4.80
CA PRO A 168 22.39 18.73 -4.70
C PRO A 168 22.98 18.41 -6.08
N ASP A 169 24.23 17.96 -6.07
CA ASP A 169 24.88 17.47 -7.28
C ASP A 169 24.28 16.11 -7.65
N ILE A 170 23.37 16.11 -8.62
CA ILE A 170 22.68 14.91 -9.11
C ILE A 170 23.23 14.47 -10.45
N GLY A 171 23.18 13.16 -10.73
CA GLY A 171 23.55 12.58 -12.01
C GLY A 171 22.65 11.42 -12.42
N PHE A 172 22.49 11.24 -13.72
CA PHE A 172 21.71 10.18 -14.36
C PHE A 172 22.63 9.05 -14.82
N TYR A 173 22.32 7.82 -14.43
CA TYR A 173 23.17 6.65 -14.67
C TYR A 173 22.35 5.45 -15.09
N ARG A 174 22.89 4.64 -16.01
CA ARG A 174 22.25 3.37 -16.41
C ARG A 174 22.38 2.38 -15.25
N GLN A 175 21.29 1.68 -14.95
CA GLN A 175 21.24 0.64 -13.92
C GLN A 175 21.13 -0.74 -14.56
N ASP A 176 20.42 -0.86 -15.67
CA ASP A 176 20.37 -2.08 -16.48
C ASP A 176 21.78 -2.58 -16.90
N PRO A 177 22.07 -3.90 -16.85
CA PRO A 177 21.18 -4.99 -16.49
C PRO A 177 21.21 -5.39 -15.01
N GLN A 178 21.80 -4.59 -14.11
CA GLN A 178 21.97 -4.96 -12.71
C GLN A 178 20.72 -4.64 -11.87
N PRO A 179 20.29 -5.53 -10.96
CA PRO A 179 19.25 -5.19 -9.99
C PRO A 179 19.77 -4.19 -8.95
N VAL A 180 18.87 -3.35 -8.44
CA VAL A 180 19.15 -2.46 -7.30
C VAL A 180 19.11 -3.29 -6.01
N LYS A 181 20.11 -3.11 -5.14
CA LYS A 181 20.30 -3.91 -3.91
C LYS A 181 19.51 -3.39 -2.72
N GLY A 182 19.37 -4.22 -1.69
CA GLY A 182 18.63 -3.88 -0.47
C GLY A 182 17.13 -4.10 -0.58
N SER A 183 16.71 -5.06 -1.41
CA SER A 183 15.33 -5.56 -1.49
C SER A 183 15.32 -7.08 -1.61
N ASN A 184 14.21 -7.72 -1.23
CA ASN A 184 14.01 -9.15 -1.43
C ASN A 184 13.68 -9.52 -2.89
N VAL A 185 13.34 -8.53 -3.72
CA VAL A 185 12.97 -8.73 -5.12
C VAL A 185 14.02 -8.09 -6.02
N ASP A 186 14.51 -8.86 -6.99
CA ASP A 186 15.41 -8.33 -8.03
C ASP A 186 14.63 -7.40 -8.97
N LEU A 187 14.63 -6.12 -8.63
CA LEU A 187 14.04 -5.05 -9.43
C LEU A 187 15.14 -4.21 -10.07
N LYS A 188 14.91 -3.83 -11.32
CA LYS A 188 15.91 -3.30 -12.22
C LYS A 188 15.28 -2.17 -13.04
N PRO A 189 15.23 -0.95 -12.49
CA PRO A 189 15.02 0.23 -13.30
C PRO A 189 16.06 0.29 -14.42
N ASP A 190 15.71 0.85 -15.57
CA ASP A 190 16.64 0.98 -16.69
C ASP A 190 17.74 1.99 -16.39
N ALA A 191 17.37 3.11 -15.76
CA ALA A 191 18.27 4.14 -15.28
C ALA A 191 17.81 4.72 -13.93
N ILE A 192 18.73 5.36 -13.24
CA ILE A 192 18.54 5.92 -11.90
C ILE A 192 19.22 7.29 -11.78
N THR A 193 18.76 8.07 -10.81
CA THR A 193 19.37 9.33 -10.42
C THR A 193 19.96 9.21 -9.02
N LEU A 194 21.18 9.69 -8.83
CA LEU A 194 21.93 9.62 -7.58
C LEU A 194 22.65 10.93 -7.28
N LEU A 195 23.07 11.11 -6.04
CA LEU A 195 24.06 12.12 -5.71
C LEU A 195 25.41 11.75 -6.35
N LEU A 196 26.06 12.71 -6.99
CA LEU A 196 27.37 12.53 -7.62
C LEU A 196 28.44 12.09 -6.60
N SER A 197 28.34 12.54 -5.36
CA SER A 197 29.22 12.10 -4.27
C SER A 197 29.08 10.61 -3.98
N LEU A 198 27.85 10.08 -3.95
CA LEU A 198 27.57 8.66 -3.73
C LEU A 198 27.98 7.80 -4.93
N PHE A 199 27.80 8.33 -6.15
CA PHE A 199 28.29 7.67 -7.36
C PHE A 199 29.82 7.55 -7.35
N ASN A 200 30.53 8.61 -6.95
CA ASN A 200 31.99 8.60 -6.88
C ASN A 200 32.50 7.68 -5.77
N SER A 201 31.83 7.64 -4.60
CA SER A 201 32.23 6.77 -3.49
C SER A 201 32.00 5.28 -3.79
N SER A 202 31.04 4.94 -4.65
CA SER A 202 30.78 3.56 -5.05
C SER A 202 31.84 2.95 -5.98
N GLN A 203 32.87 3.73 -6.38
CA GLN A 203 33.94 3.31 -7.30
C GLN A 203 33.44 2.82 -8.66
N ASN A 204 32.22 3.21 -9.05
CA ASN A 204 31.72 3.00 -10.40
C ASN A 204 32.33 4.06 -11.34
N ASN A 205 32.47 3.72 -12.62
CA ASN A 205 32.85 4.69 -13.63
C ASN A 205 31.81 4.71 -14.76
N ILE A 206 31.77 5.84 -15.48
CA ILE A 206 30.77 6.09 -16.51
C ILE A 206 30.93 5.14 -17.71
N GLU A 207 32.15 4.72 -18.03
CA GLU A 207 32.43 3.84 -19.18
C GLU A 207 31.88 2.43 -18.98
N ASP A 208 32.06 1.85 -17.78
CA ASP A 208 31.53 0.52 -17.45
C ASP A 208 29.99 0.51 -17.46
N ILE A 209 29.39 1.62 -17.02
CA ILE A 209 27.93 1.76 -16.90
C ILE A 209 27.23 1.88 -18.25
N LYS A 210 27.92 2.31 -19.32
CA LYS A 210 27.28 2.54 -20.62
C LYS A 210 26.54 1.31 -21.15
N THR A 211 27.11 0.12 -20.92
CA THR A 211 26.61 -1.15 -21.47
C THR A 211 26.30 -2.19 -20.40
N GLY A 212 27.06 -2.23 -19.29
CA GLY A 212 27.00 -3.30 -18.29
C GLY A 212 26.29 -2.94 -16.98
N GLY A 213 25.78 -1.71 -16.86
CA GLY A 213 25.30 -1.17 -15.58
C GLY A 213 26.44 -0.99 -14.57
N PRO A 214 26.14 -0.68 -13.30
CA PRO A 214 27.18 -0.44 -12.29
C PRO A 214 27.96 -1.72 -11.94
N LYS A 215 29.29 -1.63 -11.90
CA LYS A 215 30.17 -2.74 -11.50
C LYS A 215 30.05 -3.06 -10.01
N ASN A 216 29.95 -2.02 -9.19
CA ASN A 216 29.61 -2.12 -7.77
C ASN A 216 28.15 -1.72 -7.62
N ASN A 217 27.33 -2.67 -7.20
CA ASN A 217 25.89 -2.46 -7.14
C ASN A 217 25.50 -1.32 -6.21
N ILE A 218 24.42 -0.65 -6.59
CA ILE A 218 23.86 0.52 -5.92
C ILE A 218 22.62 0.06 -5.16
N GLY A 219 22.47 0.51 -3.92
CA GLY A 219 21.35 0.15 -3.07
C GLY A 219 20.17 1.11 -3.19
N TRP A 220 18.95 0.63 -2.97
CA TRP A 220 17.73 1.46 -2.89
C TRP A 220 17.92 2.72 -2.03
N PRO A 221 18.57 2.66 -0.84
CA PRO A 221 18.81 3.83 0.01
C PRO A 221 19.53 5.01 -0.66
N GLN A 222 20.34 4.75 -1.69
CA GLN A 222 21.15 5.76 -2.35
C GLN A 222 20.39 6.52 -3.45
N LEU A 223 19.27 5.98 -3.94
CA LEU A 223 18.52 6.50 -5.10
C LEU A 223 17.79 7.82 -4.79
N LEU A 224 17.77 8.73 -5.76
CA LEU A 224 16.92 9.92 -5.74
C LEU A 224 15.68 9.71 -6.62
N GLN A 225 15.87 9.19 -7.83
CA GLN A 225 14.82 8.87 -8.79
C GLN A 225 15.16 7.59 -9.55
N TRP A 226 14.15 7.03 -10.24
CA TRP A 226 14.28 5.91 -11.16
C TRP A 226 13.61 6.26 -12.50
N LEU A 227 14.05 5.60 -13.56
CA LEU A 227 13.57 5.79 -14.93
C LEU A 227 13.32 4.42 -15.56
N GLU A 228 12.18 4.32 -16.23
CA GLU A 228 11.82 3.17 -17.07
C GLU A 228 11.64 3.67 -18.50
N PHE A 229 12.19 2.95 -19.47
CA PHE A 229 12.14 3.28 -20.88
C PHE A 229 11.23 2.31 -21.61
N LYS A 230 10.62 2.79 -22.67
CA LYS A 230 9.84 2.02 -23.63
C LYS A 230 10.13 2.57 -25.03
N LEU A 231 10.14 1.69 -26.02
CA LEU A 231 10.36 2.11 -27.42
C LEU A 231 9.22 2.99 -27.99
N SER A 232 8.01 2.86 -27.47
CA SER A 232 6.82 3.57 -27.99
C SER A 232 6.13 4.41 -26.92
N PHE A 233 5.84 5.66 -27.26
CA PHE A 233 5.04 6.57 -26.42
C PHE A 233 3.61 6.05 -26.17
N THR A 234 3.09 5.15 -27.00
CA THR A 234 1.77 4.54 -26.78
C THR A 234 1.68 3.68 -25.52
N THR A 235 2.83 3.39 -24.88
CA THR A 235 2.91 2.68 -23.60
C THR A 235 2.77 3.61 -22.39
N LEU A 236 2.85 4.93 -22.59
CA LEU A 236 2.61 5.92 -21.55
C LEU A 236 1.14 5.88 -21.10
N ASP A 237 0.89 6.29 -19.86
CA ASP A 237 -0.44 6.32 -19.31
C ASP A 237 -1.25 7.47 -19.94
N ASN A 238 -2.26 7.13 -20.73
CA ASN A 238 -3.16 8.11 -21.32
C ASN A 238 -4.19 8.69 -20.34
N GLY A 239 -4.13 8.29 -19.06
CA GLY A 239 -5.01 8.68 -17.96
C GLY A 239 -6.41 8.09 -18.05
N ARG A 240 -6.60 6.96 -18.75
CA ARG A 240 -7.88 6.23 -18.79
C ARG A 240 -8.21 5.68 -17.39
N TYR A 241 -9.45 5.88 -16.95
CA TYR A 241 -9.96 5.52 -15.62
C TYR A 241 -9.32 6.25 -14.44
N ALA A 242 -8.41 7.19 -14.68
CA ALA A 242 -7.83 8.03 -13.63
C ALA A 242 -8.74 9.21 -13.29
N THR A 243 -8.66 9.69 -12.05
CA THR A 243 -9.23 11.00 -11.70
C THR A 243 -8.47 12.09 -12.43
N ARG A 244 -9.12 12.90 -13.26
CA ARG A 244 -8.44 13.84 -14.17
C ARG A 244 -8.70 15.28 -13.81
N VAL A 245 -7.62 16.05 -13.63
CA VAL A 245 -7.72 17.51 -13.49
C VAL A 245 -8.09 18.15 -14.83
N LEU A 246 -8.99 19.12 -14.80
CA LEU A 246 -9.46 19.85 -15.97
C LEU A 246 -8.35 20.74 -16.53
N THR A 247 -7.92 20.46 -17.76
CA THR A 247 -6.94 21.28 -18.47
C THR A 247 -7.59 22.52 -19.09
N ALA A 248 -7.00 23.70 -18.91
CA ALA A 248 -7.45 24.92 -19.58
C ALA A 248 -7.07 24.90 -21.08
N GLY A 249 -8.05 24.60 -21.95
CA GLY A 249 -7.93 24.80 -23.39
C GLY A 249 -7.51 23.57 -24.23
N LYS A 250 -8.33 23.29 -25.26
CA LYS A 250 -8.11 22.40 -26.42
C LYS A 250 -7.54 21.00 -26.15
N PHE A 251 -8.31 20.15 -25.45
CA PHE A 251 -8.19 18.68 -25.59
C PHE A 251 -9.51 18.00 -25.97
N LEU A 252 -10.47 18.77 -26.48
CA LEU A 252 -11.75 18.23 -26.97
C LEU A 252 -11.62 17.40 -28.26
N CYS A 253 -10.48 17.44 -28.97
CA CYS A 253 -10.33 16.70 -30.22
C CYS A 253 -9.81 15.26 -30.04
N SER A 254 -8.79 15.00 -29.22
CA SER A 254 -8.21 13.64 -29.13
C SER A 254 -9.07 12.68 -28.31
N LEU A 255 -9.64 13.12 -27.19
CA LEU A 255 -10.49 12.26 -26.35
C LEU A 255 -11.84 11.97 -27.03
N MET A 256 -12.44 12.95 -27.70
CA MET A 256 -13.69 12.73 -28.44
C MET A 256 -13.45 11.83 -29.66
N TYR A 257 -12.29 11.97 -30.34
CA TYR A 257 -11.89 11.08 -31.42
C TYR A 257 -11.60 9.66 -30.94
N ILE A 258 -10.91 9.47 -29.80
CA ILE A 258 -10.65 8.14 -29.22
C ILE A 258 -11.94 7.48 -28.71
N ILE A 259 -12.85 8.22 -28.07
CA ILE A 259 -14.16 7.71 -27.65
C ILE A 259 -15.01 7.32 -28.87
N LEU A 260 -15.02 8.14 -29.93
CA LEU A 260 -15.72 7.85 -31.19
C LEU A 260 -15.10 6.65 -31.92
N LEU A 261 -13.77 6.53 -31.95
CA LEU A 261 -13.06 5.42 -32.58
C LEU A 261 -13.27 4.11 -31.81
N THR A 262 -13.31 4.17 -30.48
CA THR A 262 -13.56 2.99 -29.61
C THR A 262 -15.02 2.53 -29.74
N ARG A 263 -15.99 3.44 -29.81
CA ARG A 263 -17.40 3.10 -30.13
C ARG A 263 -17.52 2.49 -31.52
N TYR A 264 -16.86 3.07 -32.52
CA TYR A 264 -16.85 2.58 -33.90
C TYR A 264 -16.21 1.18 -34.06
N LEU A 265 -15.21 0.85 -33.24
CA LEU A 265 -14.55 -0.46 -33.25
C LEU A 265 -15.33 -1.52 -32.45
N SER A 266 -16.06 -1.11 -31.41
CA SER A 266 -16.98 -2.01 -30.67
C SER A 266 -18.18 -2.42 -31.52
N ASP A 267 -18.71 -1.52 -32.35
CA ASP A 267 -19.83 -1.80 -33.27
C ASP A 267 -19.47 -2.75 -34.43
N LYS A 268 -18.18 -2.97 -34.71
CA LYS A 268 -17.74 -3.91 -35.77
C LYS A 268 -17.53 -5.35 -35.29
N LYS A 269 -17.70 -5.63 -33.99
CA LYS A 269 -17.57 -7.00 -33.44
C LYS A 269 -18.84 -7.84 -33.55
N ASP A 270 -19.93 -7.29 -34.09
CA ASP A 270 -21.16 -8.06 -34.32
C ASP A 270 -21.57 -8.07 -35.80
N PRO A 271 -21.11 -9.05 -36.61
CA PRO A 271 -21.52 -9.17 -37.99
C PRO A 271 -22.83 -9.98 -38.09
N MET A 272 -23.89 -9.63 -37.35
CA MET A 272 -25.25 -10.11 -37.65
C MET A 272 -26.35 -9.30 -36.91
N GLY A 273 -26.70 -8.14 -37.47
CA GLY A 273 -27.89 -7.39 -37.03
C GLY A 273 -28.40 -6.48 -38.15
N LYS A 274 -29.64 -6.71 -38.60
CA LYS A 274 -30.31 -5.95 -39.69
C LYS A 274 -30.42 -4.46 -39.35
N PRO A 275 -30.46 -3.56 -40.37
CA PRO A 275 -30.54 -2.12 -40.13
C PRO A 275 -31.92 -1.75 -39.58
N SER A 276 -31.98 -1.31 -38.33
CA SER A 276 -33.18 -0.67 -37.80
C SER A 276 -33.14 0.83 -38.11
N ARG A 277 -34.14 1.29 -38.86
CA ARG A 277 -34.44 2.72 -39.06
C ARG A 277 -34.86 3.30 -37.71
N GLN A 278 -34.10 4.25 -37.19
CA GLN A 278 -34.63 5.24 -36.25
C GLN A 278 -34.39 6.65 -36.79
N LYS A 279 -35.45 7.45 -36.71
CA LYS A 279 -35.61 8.79 -37.29
C LYS A 279 -34.74 9.82 -36.57
N PRO A 280 -34.29 10.88 -37.25
CA PRO A 280 -33.57 11.97 -36.62
C PRO A 280 -34.50 12.79 -35.72
N TYR A 281 -34.09 13.02 -34.48
CA TYR A 281 -34.70 14.00 -33.60
C TYR A 281 -34.45 15.41 -34.14
N MET A 282 -35.53 16.15 -34.34
CA MET A 282 -35.53 17.56 -34.76
C MET A 282 -35.24 18.47 -33.56
N LEU A 283 -34.31 19.41 -33.74
CA LEU A 283 -34.15 20.58 -32.86
C LEU A 283 -35.29 21.58 -33.15
N PRO A 284 -35.91 22.18 -32.12
CA PRO A 284 -36.92 23.21 -32.33
C PRO A 284 -36.30 24.60 -32.48
N GLY A 285 -36.69 25.31 -33.55
CA GLY A 285 -36.76 26.77 -33.61
C GLY A 285 -35.54 27.49 -34.19
N ASP A 286 -35.61 27.86 -35.47
CA ASP A 286 -35.55 29.28 -35.86
C ASP A 286 -36.07 29.48 -37.31
N PRO A 287 -36.74 30.61 -37.61
CA PRO A 287 -37.53 30.78 -38.81
C PRO A 287 -36.72 31.18 -40.06
N GLU A 288 -37.34 30.87 -41.18
CA GLU A 288 -36.87 30.97 -42.55
C GLU A 288 -36.42 32.37 -43.01
N GLY A 289 -35.37 32.36 -43.84
CA GLY A 289 -35.37 33.06 -45.13
C GLY A 289 -34.98 34.54 -45.15
N VAL A 290 -33.90 34.86 -45.88
CA VAL A 290 -33.91 35.57 -47.18
C VAL A 290 -32.45 35.83 -47.57
N GLY A 291 -32.07 35.46 -48.80
CA GLY A 291 -30.71 35.61 -49.32
C GLY A 291 -30.41 36.98 -49.93
N VAL A 292 -29.12 37.34 -50.00
CA VAL A 292 -28.53 38.24 -51.01
C VAL A 292 -27.08 37.84 -51.28
N VAL A 293 -26.67 38.06 -52.52
CA VAL A 293 -25.49 37.60 -53.26
C VAL A 293 -24.23 38.47 -53.07
N ALA A 294 -23.08 37.82 -53.24
CA ALA A 294 -21.75 38.28 -53.68
C ALA A 294 -20.77 38.99 -52.72
N GLY A 295 -19.58 38.40 -52.64
CA GLY A 295 -18.36 39.01 -52.11
C GLY A 295 -17.20 38.02 -51.96
N GLN A 296 -16.69 37.45 -53.05
CA GLN A 296 -15.44 36.68 -53.02
C GLN A 296 -14.27 37.60 -52.64
N LYS A 297 -13.55 37.27 -51.56
CA LYS A 297 -12.10 37.49 -51.49
C LYS A 297 -11.41 36.56 -50.47
N ARG A 298 -10.43 35.80 -51.00
CA ARG A 298 -9.30 35.09 -50.37
C ARG A 298 -9.64 33.97 -49.38
N LYS A 299 -9.82 32.77 -49.93
CA LYS A 299 -10.01 31.48 -49.22
C LYS A 299 -8.85 30.48 -49.42
N SER A 300 -7.72 30.86 -50.03
CA SER A 300 -6.63 29.91 -50.35
C SER A 300 -5.75 29.58 -49.14
N ASP A 301 -5.36 30.57 -48.33
CA ASP A 301 -4.26 30.34 -47.37
C ASP A 301 -4.72 29.64 -46.07
N LYS A 302 -6.01 29.75 -45.70
CA LYS A 302 -6.59 29.02 -44.55
C LYS A 302 -7.03 27.59 -44.91
N GLN A 303 -7.33 27.32 -46.18
CA GLN A 303 -7.69 25.96 -46.62
C GLN A 303 -6.44 25.08 -46.73
N ASP A 304 -5.30 25.64 -47.15
CA ASP A 304 -4.04 24.89 -47.23
C ASP A 304 -3.46 24.56 -45.84
N ALA A 305 -3.58 25.45 -44.86
CA ALA A 305 -3.16 25.15 -43.48
C ALA A 305 -4.06 24.08 -42.82
N ALA A 306 -5.37 24.15 -43.04
CA ALA A 306 -6.32 23.15 -42.53
C ALA A 306 -6.18 21.79 -43.24
N ALA A 307 -5.87 21.78 -44.54
CA ALA A 307 -5.61 20.57 -45.30
C ALA A 307 -4.28 19.91 -44.89
N ARG A 308 -3.22 20.69 -44.65
CA ARG A 308 -1.95 20.18 -44.11
C ARG A 308 -2.12 19.61 -42.69
N SER A 309 -2.89 20.29 -41.83
CA SER A 309 -3.24 19.79 -40.50
C SER A 309 -4.00 18.47 -40.57
N ARG A 310 -4.97 18.34 -41.48
CA ARG A 310 -5.73 17.09 -41.66
C ARG A 310 -4.89 15.96 -42.26
N MET A 311 -3.98 16.27 -43.18
CA MET A 311 -3.05 15.27 -43.73
C MET A 311 -2.02 14.82 -42.68
N GLN A 312 -1.57 15.71 -41.79
CA GLN A 312 -0.75 15.33 -40.63
C GLN A 312 -1.54 14.48 -39.63
N GLU A 313 -2.77 14.87 -39.29
CA GLU A 313 -3.67 14.08 -38.42
C GLU A 313 -4.01 12.71 -39.03
N GLU A 314 -4.21 12.61 -40.35
CA GLU A 314 -4.45 11.34 -41.05
C GLU A 314 -3.19 10.48 -41.10
N ALA A 315 -2.03 11.05 -41.39
CA ALA A 315 -0.76 10.32 -41.41
C ALA A 315 -0.38 9.81 -40.00
N GLU A 316 -0.64 10.61 -38.97
CA GLU A 316 -0.45 10.25 -37.57
C GLU A 316 -1.45 9.19 -37.11
N SER A 317 -2.71 9.29 -37.56
CA SER A 317 -3.74 8.27 -37.35
C SER A 317 -3.45 6.94 -38.05
N GLU A 318 -2.84 6.97 -39.24
CA GLU A 318 -2.40 5.78 -39.98
C GLU A 318 -1.19 5.13 -39.27
N ARG A 319 -0.24 5.96 -38.79
CA ARG A 319 0.93 5.52 -38.01
C ARG A 319 0.52 4.90 -36.66
N LEU A 320 -0.45 5.51 -35.96
CA LEU A 320 -1.05 4.98 -34.74
C LEU A 320 -1.81 3.66 -34.99
N ARG A 321 -2.49 3.53 -36.15
CA ARG A 321 -3.14 2.28 -36.57
C ARG A 321 -2.15 1.16 -36.86
N GLU A 322 -1.01 1.45 -37.45
CA GLU A 322 0.08 0.49 -37.67
C GLU A 322 0.73 0.06 -36.34
N ILE A 323 0.94 1.00 -35.41
CA ILE A 323 1.47 0.72 -34.06
C ILE A 323 0.50 -0.13 -33.23
N TRP A 324 -0.81 0.14 -33.29
CA TRP A 324 -1.84 -0.66 -32.62
C TRP A 324 -2.08 -2.03 -33.26
N LYS A 325 -1.72 -2.23 -34.54
CA LYS A 325 -1.67 -3.57 -35.15
C LYS A 325 -0.47 -4.39 -34.64
N GLY A 326 0.52 -3.74 -34.03
CA GLY A 326 1.64 -4.37 -33.34
C GLY A 326 1.24 -4.94 -31.99
N LYS A 327 0.62 -6.13 -32.01
CA LYS A 327 0.39 -7.05 -30.87
C LYS A 327 -0.15 -6.39 -29.59
N ASP A 328 -1.46 -6.54 -29.42
CA ASP A 328 -2.09 -6.72 -28.12
C ASP A 328 -1.57 -8.04 -27.50
N ASP A 329 -0.29 -8.03 -27.11
CA ASP A 329 0.39 -9.16 -26.51
C ASP A 329 -0.04 -9.20 -25.05
N LYS A 330 -1.07 -10.00 -24.74
CA LYS A 330 -1.59 -10.22 -23.37
C LYS A 330 -0.52 -10.70 -22.36
N ASN A 331 0.72 -10.89 -22.82
CA ASN A 331 1.89 -11.32 -22.05
C ASN A 331 2.93 -10.20 -21.74
N LYS A 332 2.76 -8.95 -22.20
CA LYS A 332 3.66 -7.86 -21.79
C LYS A 332 3.24 -7.25 -20.44
N GLU A 333 4.20 -7.14 -19.53
CA GLU A 333 4.03 -6.55 -18.21
C GLU A 333 3.60 -5.06 -18.33
N ASP A 334 2.61 -4.65 -17.52
CA ASP A 334 2.10 -3.27 -17.48
C ASP A 334 3.19 -2.31 -16.96
N PRO A 335 3.69 -1.35 -17.77
CA PRO A 335 4.76 -0.44 -17.34
C PRO A 335 4.41 0.35 -16.07
N ARG A 336 3.13 0.64 -15.84
CA ARG A 336 2.66 1.37 -14.65
C ARG A 336 2.82 0.54 -13.39
N LEU A 337 2.54 -0.77 -13.47
CA LEU A 337 2.76 -1.69 -12.36
C LEU A 337 4.26 -1.82 -12.06
N GLN A 338 5.10 -1.92 -13.10
CA GLN A 338 6.54 -1.96 -12.95
C GLN A 338 7.08 -0.71 -12.24
N CYS A 339 6.69 0.48 -12.72
CA CYS A 339 7.02 1.77 -12.11
C CYS A 339 6.57 1.87 -10.64
N ALA A 340 5.33 1.44 -10.35
CA ALA A 340 4.79 1.46 -8.99
C ALA A 340 5.54 0.51 -8.04
N ARG A 341 6.09 -0.61 -8.52
CA ARG A 341 6.96 -1.47 -7.70
C ARG A 341 8.26 -0.77 -7.33
N TYR A 342 8.88 -0.02 -8.24
CA TYR A 342 10.07 0.77 -7.91
C TYR A 342 9.76 1.83 -6.86
N ALA A 343 8.62 2.51 -6.98
CA ALA A 343 8.16 3.46 -5.98
C ALA A 343 7.94 2.80 -4.61
N MET A 344 7.33 1.61 -4.57
CA MET A 344 7.15 0.84 -3.34
C MET A 344 8.49 0.49 -2.69
N GLU A 345 9.51 0.09 -3.45
CA GLU A 345 10.85 -0.18 -2.91
C GLU A 345 11.55 1.09 -2.43
N VAL A 346 11.44 2.23 -3.12
CA VAL A 346 11.97 3.50 -2.60
C VAL A 346 11.29 3.84 -1.26
N LEU A 347 9.98 3.68 -1.19
CA LEU A 347 9.20 3.97 0.00
C LEU A 347 9.47 2.98 1.15
N SER A 348 9.76 1.71 0.84
CA SER A 348 9.84 0.60 1.83
C SER A 348 11.26 0.07 2.09
N SER A 349 12.24 0.42 1.27
CA SER A 349 13.58 -0.19 1.32
C SER A 349 14.70 0.85 1.21
N ALA A 350 14.42 2.06 0.74
CA ALA A 350 15.41 3.14 0.60
C ALA A 350 15.61 4.01 1.86
N GLY A 351 15.60 3.39 3.04
CA GLY A 351 15.65 4.10 4.31
C GLY A 351 14.32 4.75 4.65
N PHE A 352 14.38 6.00 5.13
CA PHE A 352 13.19 6.75 5.56
C PHE A 352 12.79 7.81 4.51
N ARG A 353 11.80 7.47 3.68
CA ARG A 353 11.34 8.28 2.54
C ARG A 353 9.90 8.79 2.70
N THR A 354 9.67 10.04 2.32
CA THR A 354 8.33 10.67 2.36
C THR A 354 7.53 10.48 1.07
N HIS A 355 8.23 10.39 -0.07
CA HIS A 355 7.66 10.18 -1.39
C HIS A 355 8.73 9.64 -2.36
N SER A 356 8.32 9.22 -3.56
CA SER A 356 9.17 8.77 -4.66
C SER A 356 8.82 9.55 -5.93
N ILE A 357 9.84 10.00 -6.66
CA ILE A 357 9.72 10.61 -7.99
C ILE A 357 10.37 9.68 -9.01
N GLY A 358 9.73 9.48 -10.15
CA GLY A 358 10.30 8.73 -11.27
C GLY A 358 9.75 9.23 -12.61
N ALA A 359 10.21 8.61 -13.69
CA ALA A 359 9.66 8.89 -15.02
C ALA A 359 9.56 7.62 -15.88
N LEU A 360 8.53 7.60 -16.72
CA LEU A 360 8.36 6.61 -17.78
C LEU A 360 8.60 7.31 -19.13
N ILE A 361 9.55 6.81 -19.91
CA ILE A 361 10.00 7.43 -21.16
C ILE A 361 9.60 6.54 -22.32
N GLY A 362 8.86 7.07 -23.29
CA GLY A 362 8.42 6.38 -24.50
C GLY A 362 8.98 7.04 -25.75
N GLY A 363 10.14 6.59 -26.23
CA GLY A 363 10.88 7.28 -27.30
C GLY A 363 11.16 8.73 -26.93
N THR A 364 10.71 9.70 -27.72
CA THR A 364 10.90 11.15 -27.43
C THR A 364 9.89 11.75 -26.47
N HIS A 365 9.03 10.94 -25.84
CA HIS A 365 7.99 11.40 -24.92
C HIS A 365 8.33 10.96 -23.49
N LEU A 366 8.10 11.83 -22.52
CA LEU A 366 8.42 11.56 -21.11
C LEU A 366 7.21 11.85 -20.24
N GLN A 367 6.88 10.93 -19.34
CA GLN A 367 5.82 11.07 -18.37
C GLN A 367 6.39 11.04 -16.95
N MET A 368 6.09 12.06 -16.16
CA MET A 368 6.53 12.17 -14.77
C MET A 368 5.56 11.44 -13.84
N LEU A 369 6.13 10.78 -12.84
CA LEU A 369 5.41 9.96 -11.88
C LEU A 369 5.80 10.38 -10.47
N TYR A 370 4.80 10.56 -9.61
CA TYR A 370 4.98 10.89 -8.19
C TYR A 370 4.13 9.95 -7.34
N TYR A 371 4.73 9.42 -6.29
CA TYR A 371 4.10 8.48 -5.37
C TYR A 371 4.37 8.93 -3.95
N ASP A 372 3.32 9.18 -3.17
CA ASP A 372 3.41 9.39 -1.73
C ASP A 372 2.46 8.43 -1.00
N ARG A 373 2.29 8.65 0.30
CA ARG A 373 1.46 7.80 1.17
C ARG A 373 -0.04 8.07 1.04
N SER A 374 -0.44 8.99 0.19
CA SER A 374 -1.81 9.47 0.05
C SER A 374 -2.34 9.39 -1.39
N SER A 375 -1.47 9.40 -2.39
CA SER A 375 -1.84 9.48 -3.79
C SER A 375 -0.74 9.00 -4.74
N ILE A 376 -1.17 8.58 -5.93
CA ILE A 376 -0.32 8.37 -7.09
C ILE A 376 -0.67 9.44 -8.12
N ILE A 377 0.34 10.17 -8.60
CA ILE A 377 0.16 11.27 -9.54
C ILE A 377 0.95 10.99 -10.81
N VAL A 378 0.25 11.13 -11.93
CA VAL A 378 0.78 10.91 -13.26
C VAL A 378 0.62 12.19 -14.08
N SER A 379 1.69 12.68 -14.67
CA SER A 379 1.63 13.86 -15.53
C SER A 379 1.10 13.50 -16.93
N GLN A 380 0.62 14.50 -17.65
CA GLN A 380 0.62 14.47 -19.12
C GLN A 380 2.05 14.29 -19.63
N GLU A 381 2.18 13.64 -20.79
CA GLU A 381 3.47 13.48 -21.45
C GLU A 381 4.06 14.83 -21.86
N ILE A 382 5.37 14.94 -21.70
CA ILE A 382 6.21 15.99 -22.27
C ILE A 382 6.80 15.42 -23.55
N ASP A 383 6.41 15.99 -24.68
CA ASP A 383 7.07 15.73 -25.96
C ASP A 383 8.40 16.51 -25.97
N MET A 384 9.51 15.81 -25.78
CA MET A 384 10.83 16.42 -25.65
C MET A 384 11.33 17.04 -26.97
N ASP A 385 10.77 16.65 -28.12
CA ASP A 385 11.14 17.19 -29.44
C ASP A 385 10.35 18.47 -29.76
N ASN A 386 9.04 18.45 -29.47
CA ASN A 386 8.16 19.60 -29.74
C ASN A 386 8.13 20.63 -28.59
N ASP A 387 8.40 20.23 -27.34
CA ASP A 387 8.50 21.10 -26.16
C ASP A 387 9.78 20.83 -25.35
N PRO A 388 10.97 21.09 -25.93
CA PRO A 388 12.24 20.93 -25.23
C PRO A 388 12.37 21.85 -24.02
N ASP A 389 11.61 22.94 -23.96
CA ASP A 389 11.63 23.89 -22.85
C ASP A 389 11.09 23.25 -21.58
N SER A 390 9.99 22.46 -21.66
CA SER A 390 9.48 21.69 -20.52
C SER A 390 10.41 20.58 -20.07
N PHE A 391 11.06 19.90 -21.03
CA PHE A 391 12.05 18.87 -20.70
C PHE A 391 13.24 19.47 -19.93
N ILE A 392 13.76 20.61 -20.38
CA ILE A 392 14.85 21.29 -19.68
C ILE A 392 14.37 21.88 -18.34
N ALA A 393 13.15 22.42 -18.28
CA ALA A 393 12.56 22.92 -17.04
C ALA A 393 12.39 21.82 -15.98
N MET A 394 12.02 20.59 -16.40
CA MET A 394 12.01 19.42 -15.52
C MET A 394 13.39 19.18 -14.89
N LEU A 395 14.47 19.22 -15.68
CA LEU A 395 15.84 19.05 -15.16
C LEU A 395 16.24 20.19 -14.21
N ILE A 396 15.86 21.44 -14.52
CA ILE A 396 16.06 22.59 -13.63
C ILE A 396 15.31 22.38 -12.31
N GLY A 397 14.06 21.93 -12.38
CA GLY A 397 13.21 21.62 -11.23
C GLY A 397 13.83 20.55 -10.34
N LEU A 398 14.19 19.40 -10.92
CA LEU A 398 14.84 18.30 -10.21
C LEU A 398 16.14 18.73 -9.53
N HIS A 399 17.03 19.46 -10.22
CA HIS A 399 18.25 19.96 -9.62
C HIS A 399 17.99 20.98 -8.51
N GLY A 400 16.93 21.79 -8.62
CA GLY A 400 16.58 22.83 -7.66
C GLY A 400 15.95 22.33 -6.35
N LEU A 401 15.62 21.04 -6.24
CA LEU A 401 15.02 20.48 -5.03
C LEU A 401 16.08 20.30 -3.93
N THR A 402 15.69 20.54 -2.68
CA THR A 402 16.47 20.11 -1.51
C THR A 402 16.36 18.58 -1.35
N LEU A 403 17.22 17.97 -0.53
CA LEU A 403 17.13 16.53 -0.24
C LEU A 403 15.76 16.15 0.36
N GLU A 404 15.21 17.01 1.23
CA GLU A 404 13.86 16.85 1.79
C GLU A 404 12.77 16.87 0.71
N LYS A 405 12.91 17.75 -0.29
CA LYS A 405 11.99 17.83 -1.44
C LYS A 405 12.20 16.73 -2.47
N HIS A 406 13.31 16.00 -2.41
CA HIS A 406 13.48 14.69 -3.07
C HIS A 406 12.94 13.52 -2.24
N GLY A 407 12.36 13.80 -1.07
CA GLY A 407 11.72 12.80 -0.22
C GLY A 407 12.63 12.19 0.84
N ILE A 408 13.86 12.68 1.03
CA ILE A 408 14.76 12.19 2.09
C ILE A 408 14.49 12.93 3.40
N HIS A 409 14.10 12.19 4.42
CA HIS A 409 13.80 12.77 5.72
C HIS A 409 14.93 12.49 6.73
N SER A 410 15.42 13.54 7.37
CA SER A 410 16.62 13.56 8.24
C SER A 410 16.38 13.13 9.69
N ILE A 411 15.29 12.42 9.98
CA ILE A 411 14.95 12.03 11.36
C ILE A 411 15.88 10.93 11.88
N ILE A 412 16.38 10.08 10.98
CA ILE A 412 17.37 9.03 11.26
C ILE A 412 18.71 9.55 10.73
N GLU A 413 19.77 9.38 11.51
CA GLU A 413 21.15 9.65 11.04
C GLU A 413 21.49 8.85 9.77
N ASP A 414 22.32 9.42 8.90
CA ASP A 414 22.72 8.86 7.59
C ASP A 414 21.55 8.21 6.80
N PRO A 415 20.55 9.01 6.38
CA PRO A 415 19.35 8.48 5.73
C PRO A 415 19.61 7.88 4.34
N PHE A 416 20.79 8.11 3.75
CA PHE A 416 21.19 7.63 2.42
C PHE A 416 21.97 6.32 2.44
N LEU A 417 22.50 5.90 3.59
CA LEU A 417 23.56 4.90 3.65
C LEU A 417 24.74 5.29 2.75
N SER A 418 25.48 6.30 3.19
CA SER A 418 26.52 6.95 2.41
C SER A 418 27.63 5.99 1.91
N ASP A 419 27.96 4.95 2.68
CA ASP A 419 28.79 3.81 2.25
C ASP A 419 28.00 2.50 2.22
N TYR A 420 27.24 2.30 1.14
CA TYR A 420 26.48 1.07 0.94
C TYR A 420 27.39 -0.17 0.76
N GLY A 421 28.60 0.01 0.24
CA GLY A 421 29.53 -1.09 0.02
C GLY A 421 30.07 -1.68 1.33
N GLU A 422 30.36 -0.84 2.31
CA GLU A 422 30.69 -1.25 3.68
C GLU A 422 29.50 -1.91 4.36
N TYR A 423 28.31 -1.28 4.28
CA TYR A 423 27.07 -1.85 4.81
C TYR A 423 26.82 -3.28 4.32
N THR A 424 26.90 -3.52 3.00
CA THR A 424 26.68 -4.85 2.42
C THR A 424 27.72 -5.87 2.88
N LYS A 425 28.98 -5.48 3.13
CA LYS A 425 30.01 -6.40 3.65
C LYS A 425 29.71 -6.84 5.08
N GLU A 426 29.26 -5.91 5.91
CA GLU A 426 28.98 -6.16 7.32
C GLU A 426 27.66 -6.92 7.52
N HIS A 427 26.63 -6.54 6.76
CA HIS A 427 25.25 -6.97 6.98
C HIS A 427 24.71 -7.92 5.92
N GLN A 428 25.52 -8.26 4.89
CA GLN A 428 25.16 -9.18 3.81
C GLN A 428 23.88 -8.79 3.06
N ASP A 429 23.63 -7.48 2.93
CA ASP A 429 22.42 -6.92 2.28
C ASP A 429 21.10 -7.27 2.99
N ASP A 430 21.14 -7.66 4.27
CA ASP A 430 19.95 -7.92 5.07
C ASP A 430 19.13 -6.63 5.23
N THR A 431 17.92 -6.60 4.69
CA THR A 431 17.03 -5.44 4.77
C THR A 431 16.54 -5.20 6.20
N ALA A 432 16.58 -6.22 7.06
CA ALA A 432 16.22 -6.10 8.47
C ALA A 432 17.20 -5.24 9.26
N THR A 433 18.46 -5.16 8.84
CA THR A 433 19.52 -4.40 9.54
C THR A 433 19.62 -2.97 9.03
N LEU A 434 18.68 -2.53 8.18
CA LEU A 434 18.74 -1.23 7.52
C LEU A 434 18.87 -0.07 8.49
N PHE A 435 18.38 -0.17 9.73
CA PHE A 435 18.51 0.91 10.73
C PHE A 435 19.50 0.60 11.86
N GLU A 436 20.15 -0.56 11.83
CA GLU A 436 20.98 -1.05 12.94
C GLU A 436 22.15 -0.09 13.22
N GLY A 437 22.30 0.30 14.50
CA GLY A 437 23.34 1.22 14.97
C GLY A 437 23.02 2.71 14.81
N ARG A 438 22.01 3.09 14.01
CA ARG A 438 21.69 4.50 13.74
C ARG A 438 20.99 5.16 14.91
N LYS A 439 21.18 6.48 15.04
CA LYS A 439 20.52 7.28 16.06
C LYS A 439 19.24 7.92 15.56
N LEU A 440 18.25 7.93 16.44
CA LEU A 440 16.98 8.63 16.28
C LEU A 440 16.79 9.52 17.49
N THR A 441 16.60 10.82 17.27
CA THR A 441 16.37 11.79 18.36
C THR A 441 14.90 12.21 18.38
N LEU A 442 14.25 11.95 19.50
CA LEU A 442 12.88 12.37 19.77
C LEU A 442 12.84 13.39 20.90
N LYS A 443 11.70 14.08 21.07
CA LYS A 443 11.50 15.09 22.12
C LYS A 443 10.32 14.69 22.99
N LYS A 444 10.51 14.74 24.32
CA LYS A 444 9.41 14.67 25.28
C LYS A 444 8.54 15.93 25.21
N SER A 445 7.37 15.88 25.87
CA SER A 445 6.45 17.01 25.96
C SER A 445 7.04 18.25 26.64
N ASP A 446 8.03 18.06 27.51
CA ASP A 446 8.80 19.12 28.18
C ASP A 446 9.99 19.64 27.33
N GLY A 447 10.18 19.10 26.12
CA GLY A 447 11.26 19.43 25.21
C GLY A 447 12.55 18.63 25.42
N THR A 448 12.63 17.76 26.44
CA THR A 448 13.82 16.95 26.72
C THR A 448 14.13 16.02 25.55
N PRO A 449 15.35 16.04 24.99
CA PRO A 449 15.73 15.13 23.92
C PRO A 449 15.96 13.73 24.45
N VAL A 450 15.46 12.73 23.73
CA VAL A 450 15.69 11.31 23.96
C VAL A 450 16.35 10.73 22.71
N VAL A 451 17.58 10.25 22.85
CA VAL A 451 18.34 9.64 21.76
C VAL A 451 18.24 8.12 21.87
N LEU A 452 17.72 7.50 20.82
CA LEU A 452 17.58 6.05 20.70
C LEU A 452 18.61 5.51 19.72
N THR A 453 19.17 4.35 20.03
CA THR A 453 19.93 3.55 19.07
C THR A 453 18.98 2.54 18.45
N LEU A 454 18.81 2.59 17.13
CA LEU A 454 17.96 1.66 16.40
C LEU A 454 18.70 0.32 16.18
N GLY A 455 17.95 -0.77 16.22
CA GLY A 455 18.39 -2.13 15.95
C GLY A 455 17.74 -2.67 14.68
N LYS A 456 17.40 -3.96 14.69
CA LYS A 456 16.79 -4.63 13.54
C LYS A 456 15.32 -4.27 13.39
N ILE A 457 14.87 -4.19 12.14
CA ILE A 457 13.46 -4.15 11.78
C ILE A 457 12.86 -5.52 12.12
N ILE A 458 11.82 -5.51 12.96
CA ILE A 458 11.11 -6.74 13.37
C ILE A 458 9.80 -6.93 12.63
N PHE A 459 9.23 -5.84 12.08
CA PHE A 459 8.03 -5.86 11.28
C PHE A 459 8.05 -4.69 10.30
N ARG A 460 7.64 -4.94 9.06
CA ARG A 460 7.38 -3.89 8.07
C ARG A 460 6.22 -4.31 7.18
N GLN A 461 5.36 -3.36 6.86
CA GLN A 461 4.26 -3.55 5.92
C GLN A 461 4.47 -2.69 4.67
N PRO A 462 5.16 -3.21 3.63
CA PRO A 462 5.32 -2.51 2.36
C PRO A 462 3.99 -2.09 1.73
N GLY A 463 3.98 -0.91 1.13
CA GLY A 463 2.83 -0.36 0.41
C GLY A 463 3.13 1.02 -0.12
N ILE A 464 2.34 1.49 -1.08
CA ILE A 464 2.46 2.86 -1.60
C ILE A 464 1.57 3.76 -0.75
N ILE A 465 0.25 3.61 -0.88
CA ILE A 465 -0.74 4.40 -0.14
C ILE A 465 -1.02 3.75 1.23
N GLY A 466 -1.08 4.56 2.29
CA GLY A 466 -1.47 4.12 3.63
C GLY A 466 -0.41 4.40 4.71
N ARG A 467 -0.29 3.47 5.67
CA ARG A 467 0.48 3.68 6.91
C ARG A 467 1.96 3.31 6.81
N ASP A 468 2.35 2.36 5.94
CA ASP A 468 3.71 1.77 5.88
C ASP A 468 4.32 1.59 7.29
N THR A 469 3.63 0.83 8.13
CA THR A 469 4.04 0.63 9.51
C THR A 469 5.36 -0.14 9.53
N CYS A 470 6.38 0.45 10.13
CA CYS A 470 7.69 -0.14 10.35
C CYS A 470 7.98 -0.18 11.85
N VAL A 471 8.32 -1.35 12.38
CA VAL A 471 8.66 -1.55 13.79
C VAL A 471 10.10 -2.01 13.87
N VAL A 472 10.89 -1.26 14.64
CA VAL A 472 12.34 -1.43 14.77
C VAL A 472 12.67 -1.65 16.24
N GLU A 473 13.60 -2.55 16.53
CA GLU A 473 14.21 -2.64 17.86
C GLU A 473 14.90 -1.33 18.21
N ALA A 474 14.90 -0.96 19.49
CA ALA A 474 15.60 0.23 19.95
C ALA A 474 16.10 0.09 21.38
N THR A 475 17.22 0.76 21.66
CA THR A 475 17.75 0.92 23.02
C THR A 475 17.93 2.39 23.35
N ALA A 476 17.64 2.73 24.61
CA ALA A 476 17.76 4.07 25.15
C ALA A 476 18.89 4.13 26.19
N GLU A 477 20.08 3.59 25.87
CA GLU A 477 21.18 3.45 26.84
C GLU A 477 21.62 4.78 27.48
N GLY A 478 21.52 5.88 26.72
CA GLY A 478 21.82 7.23 27.20
C GLY A 478 20.71 7.87 28.03
N TYR A 479 19.56 7.19 28.23
CA TYR A 479 18.40 7.72 28.93
C TYR A 479 18.09 6.89 30.19
N GLU A 480 18.46 7.41 31.36
CA GLU A 480 18.47 6.65 32.62
C GLU A 480 17.11 6.04 32.99
N GLU A 481 15.98 6.70 32.69
CA GLU A 481 14.63 6.15 32.97
C GLU A 481 14.34 4.85 32.20
N TRP A 482 14.92 4.67 31.01
CA TRP A 482 14.64 3.53 30.11
C TRP A 482 15.84 2.61 29.96
N LYS A 483 16.87 2.83 30.79
CA LYS A 483 18.09 2.03 30.76
C LYS A 483 17.80 0.58 31.11
N GLY A 484 18.22 -0.33 30.23
CA GLY A 484 17.94 -1.77 30.36
C GLY A 484 16.51 -2.18 30.01
N MET A 485 15.66 -1.25 29.55
CA MET A 485 14.34 -1.59 29.03
C MET A 485 14.46 -2.06 27.58
N GLU A 486 13.83 -3.18 27.24
CA GLU A 486 13.63 -3.57 25.85
C GLU A 486 12.55 -2.68 25.24
N THR A 487 12.94 -1.86 24.26
CA THR A 487 12.01 -0.96 23.57
C THR A 487 11.96 -1.23 22.08
N ILE A 488 10.85 -0.82 21.47
CA ILE A 488 10.69 -0.76 20.03
C ILE A 488 10.35 0.67 19.63
N VAL A 489 10.66 1.00 18.38
CA VAL A 489 10.23 2.22 17.71
C VAL A 489 9.27 1.81 16.59
N LYS A 490 8.04 2.29 16.66
CA LYS A 490 7.03 2.18 15.61
C LYS A 490 7.02 3.48 14.81
N ILE A 491 7.30 3.40 13.52
CA ILE A 491 7.27 4.49 12.54
C ILE A 491 6.11 4.23 11.60
N SER A 492 5.22 5.21 11.42
CA SER A 492 4.05 5.04 10.55
C SER A 492 3.54 6.38 10.02
N TRP A 493 2.87 6.34 8.87
CA TRP A 493 2.26 7.49 8.21
C TRP A 493 0.78 7.56 8.54
N GLN A 494 0.40 8.38 9.52
CA GLN A 494 -0.96 8.43 10.06
C GLN A 494 -1.74 9.58 9.42
N ALA A 495 -3.04 9.37 9.18
CA ALA A 495 -3.91 10.45 8.71
C ALA A 495 -3.96 11.56 9.78
N LYS A 496 -3.72 12.81 9.37
CA LYS A 496 -3.62 13.96 10.28
C LYS A 496 -4.89 14.20 11.09
N SER A 497 -6.05 13.80 10.55
CA SER A 497 -7.36 13.95 11.19
C SER A 497 -7.70 12.87 12.23
N ARG A 498 -6.90 11.81 12.37
CA ARG A 498 -7.18 10.70 13.30
C ARG A 498 -6.52 10.92 14.66
N PRO A 499 -7.23 10.60 15.77
CA PRO A 499 -6.62 10.50 17.09
C PRO A 499 -5.44 9.52 17.08
N SER A 500 -4.43 9.78 17.91
CA SER A 500 -3.30 8.87 18.04
C SER A 500 -3.60 7.70 18.97
N GLU A 501 -2.89 6.59 18.76
CA GLU A 501 -2.86 5.47 19.72
C GLU A 501 -2.52 5.95 21.14
N LYS A 502 -1.61 6.93 21.26
CA LYS A 502 -1.25 7.55 22.53
C LYS A 502 -2.41 8.33 23.16
N ASP A 503 -3.23 9.00 22.37
CA ASP A 503 -4.43 9.70 22.87
C ASP A 503 -5.42 8.69 23.46
N PHE A 504 -5.67 7.57 22.76
CA PHE A 504 -6.49 6.49 23.29
C PHE A 504 -5.94 5.92 24.60
N MET A 505 -4.62 5.70 24.69
CA MET A 505 -4.01 5.21 25.93
C MET A 505 -4.09 6.24 27.08
N ASN A 506 -3.98 7.54 26.78
CA ASN A 506 -4.16 8.61 27.77
C ASN A 506 -5.61 8.64 28.30
N ASP A 507 -6.60 8.45 27.43
CA ASP A 507 -8.01 8.39 27.82
C ASP A 507 -8.31 7.16 28.68
N VAL A 508 -7.74 6.01 28.32
CA VAL A 508 -7.81 4.80 29.15
C VAL A 508 -7.21 5.05 30.53
N LYS A 509 -6.01 5.63 30.60
CA LYS A 509 -5.37 5.97 31.87
C LYS A 509 -6.23 6.92 32.72
N THR A 510 -6.82 7.93 32.10
CA THR A 510 -7.73 8.87 32.76
C THR A 510 -8.97 8.14 33.33
N ALA A 511 -9.53 7.18 32.59
CA ALA A 511 -10.64 6.37 33.07
C ALA A 511 -10.25 5.48 34.26
N VAL A 512 -9.06 4.85 34.23
CA VAL A 512 -8.53 4.07 35.36
C VAL A 512 -8.34 4.95 36.59
N ASP A 513 -7.68 6.10 36.45
CA ASP A 513 -7.39 7.02 37.56
C ASP A 513 -8.67 7.56 38.20
N LYS A 514 -9.71 7.81 37.41
CA LYS A 514 -11.03 8.23 37.90
C LYS A 514 -11.66 7.13 38.77
N MET A 515 -11.65 5.89 38.30
CA MET A 515 -12.27 4.77 39.04
C MET A 515 -11.48 4.37 40.29
N SER A 516 -10.15 4.50 40.27
CA SER A 516 -9.33 4.29 41.46
C SER A 516 -9.66 5.29 42.56
N LYS A 517 -10.01 6.54 42.23
CA LYS A 517 -10.48 7.53 43.21
C LYS A 517 -11.86 7.18 43.79
N ASP A 518 -12.69 6.49 43.01
CA ASP A 518 -14.01 6.01 43.42
C ASP A 518 -13.95 4.68 44.21
N GLY A 519 -12.75 4.20 44.54
CA GLY A 519 -12.52 3.01 45.38
C GLY A 519 -12.46 1.68 44.62
N ALA A 520 -12.53 1.69 43.29
CA ALA A 520 -12.42 0.48 42.46
C ALA A 520 -11.01 0.37 41.83
N SER A 521 -10.23 -0.63 42.24
CA SER A 521 -8.86 -0.83 41.73
C SER A 521 -8.87 -1.52 40.35
N HIS A 522 -8.74 -0.74 39.28
CA HIS A 522 -8.64 -1.22 37.89
C HIS A 522 -7.21 -1.20 37.33
N HIS A 523 -6.18 -1.23 38.18
CA HIS A 523 -4.78 -1.16 37.75
C HIS A 523 -4.35 -2.31 36.82
N TRP A 524 -5.07 -3.45 36.84
CA TRP A 524 -4.81 -4.58 35.96
C TRP A 524 -4.93 -4.20 34.46
N VAL A 525 -5.75 -3.22 34.11
CA VAL A 525 -5.98 -2.80 32.71
C VAL A 525 -4.67 -2.43 32.00
N ALA A 526 -3.76 -1.75 32.69
CA ALA A 526 -2.47 -1.33 32.13
C ALA A 526 -1.57 -2.52 31.75
N ASP A 527 -1.72 -3.67 32.41
CA ASP A 527 -0.96 -4.88 32.08
C ASP A 527 -1.40 -5.54 30.77
N HIS A 528 -2.58 -5.17 30.26
CA HIS A 528 -3.22 -5.76 29.08
C HIS A 528 -3.35 -4.77 27.90
N LEU A 529 -2.69 -3.61 27.97
CA LEU A 529 -2.62 -2.59 26.92
C LEU A 529 -1.17 -2.14 26.69
N PRO A 530 -0.84 -1.59 25.51
CA PRO A 530 0.52 -1.14 25.21
C PRO A 530 0.98 -0.02 26.13
N ASN A 531 2.22 -0.11 26.61
CA ASN A 531 2.85 0.98 27.34
C ASN A 531 3.62 1.88 26.36
N ILE A 532 2.95 2.94 25.91
CA ILE A 532 3.53 3.93 25.00
C ILE A 532 4.33 4.94 25.83
N LEU A 533 5.65 4.87 25.73
CA LEU A 533 6.58 5.69 26.50
C LEU A 533 6.67 7.11 25.92
N LEU A 534 6.68 7.22 24.60
CA LEU A 534 6.79 8.48 23.89
C LEU A 534 6.14 8.38 22.51
N SER A 535 5.58 9.48 22.04
CA SER A 535 5.09 9.61 20.67
C SER A 535 5.31 11.05 20.23
N GLN A 536 5.76 11.21 18.99
CA GLN A 536 6.03 12.48 18.36
C GLN A 536 5.60 12.42 16.90
N ASP A 537 4.92 13.47 16.46
CA ASP A 537 4.55 13.66 15.06
C ASP A 537 5.56 14.58 14.38
N PHE A 538 5.87 14.23 13.13
CA PHE A 538 6.69 14.99 12.20
C PHE A 538 5.79 15.42 11.06
N GLU A 539 5.40 16.69 11.10
CA GLU A 539 4.60 17.31 10.05
C GLU A 539 5.44 17.53 8.79
N MET A 540 4.78 17.47 7.64
CA MET A 540 5.41 17.88 6.39
C MET A 540 5.67 19.39 6.44
N ALA A 541 6.78 19.84 5.88
CA ALA A 541 7.05 21.27 5.74
C ALA A 541 5.94 21.96 4.93
N GLU A 542 5.61 23.22 5.28
CA GLU A 542 4.54 23.98 4.61
C GLU A 542 4.76 24.08 3.09
N ASP A 543 6.01 24.14 2.65
CA ASP A 543 6.34 24.22 1.24
C ASP A 543 6.58 22.86 0.57
N SER A 544 6.41 21.74 1.28
CA SER A 544 6.63 20.37 0.75
C SER A 544 5.74 20.05 -0.47
N PRO A 545 6.15 19.08 -1.32
CA PRO A 545 5.29 18.60 -2.41
C PRO A 545 3.89 18.20 -1.93
N GLN A 546 3.79 17.50 -0.79
CA GLN A 546 2.52 17.03 -0.22
C GLN A 546 1.60 18.20 0.18
N ALA A 547 2.14 19.22 0.86
CA ALA A 547 1.37 20.41 1.24
C ALA A 547 0.86 21.17 0.01
N ARG A 548 1.73 21.36 -1.00
CA ARG A 548 1.36 22.02 -2.27
C ARG A 548 0.32 21.21 -3.06
N LEU A 549 0.39 19.88 -3.00
CA LEU A 549 -0.58 19.00 -3.63
C LEU A 549 -1.96 19.10 -2.99
N LYS A 550 -2.02 19.17 -1.65
CA LYS A 550 -3.28 19.39 -0.92
C LYS A 550 -3.94 20.69 -1.38
N GLU A 551 -3.21 21.80 -1.36
CA GLU A 551 -3.72 23.11 -1.82
C GLU A 551 -4.14 23.08 -3.29
N TYR A 552 -3.35 22.40 -4.13
CA TYR A 552 -3.64 22.26 -5.55
C TYR A 552 -4.96 21.52 -5.78
N PHE A 553 -5.17 20.36 -5.14
CA PHE A 553 -6.38 19.56 -5.31
C PHE A 553 -7.63 20.24 -4.75
N ASP A 554 -7.49 21.07 -3.70
CA ASP A 554 -8.61 21.87 -3.20
C ASP A 554 -9.05 22.97 -4.20
N ALA A 555 -8.13 23.46 -5.03
CA ALA A 555 -8.34 24.61 -5.90
C ALA A 555 -8.72 24.26 -7.35
N VAL A 556 -8.35 23.07 -7.84
CA VAL A 556 -8.57 22.69 -9.24
C VAL A 556 -9.96 22.13 -9.50
N SER A 557 -10.39 22.24 -10.76
CA SER A 557 -11.58 21.56 -11.27
C SER A 557 -11.22 20.23 -11.91
N TYR A 558 -12.15 19.29 -11.94
CA TYR A 558 -11.97 17.95 -12.52
C TYR A 558 -12.77 17.78 -13.80
N ALA A 559 -12.28 16.94 -14.71
CA ALA A 559 -12.86 16.77 -16.04
C ALA A 559 -14.27 16.16 -16.03
N ASP A 560 -14.60 15.38 -15.01
CA ASP A 560 -15.90 14.73 -14.78
C ASP A 560 -16.82 15.53 -13.84
N GLY A 561 -16.37 16.71 -13.37
CA GLY A 561 -17.08 17.49 -12.35
C GLY A 561 -17.00 16.89 -10.94
N GLY A 562 -16.23 15.83 -10.74
CA GLY A 562 -15.97 15.22 -9.44
C GLY A 562 -15.00 16.04 -8.58
N SER A 563 -14.50 15.40 -7.52
CA SER A 563 -13.50 15.97 -6.61
C SER A 563 -12.54 14.87 -6.14
N PHE A 564 -11.27 15.23 -5.93
CA PHE A 564 -10.31 14.34 -5.28
C PHE A 564 -9.92 14.90 -3.92
N ASN A 565 -10.18 14.15 -2.86
CA ASN A 565 -9.81 14.54 -1.50
C ASN A 565 -8.44 13.97 -1.15
N TYR A 566 -7.42 14.82 -1.15
CA TYR A 566 -6.08 14.44 -0.72
C TYR A 566 -6.04 14.25 0.81
N GLU A 567 -5.79 13.02 1.27
CA GLU A 567 -5.70 12.70 2.69
C GLU A 567 -4.34 13.13 3.25
N GLU A 568 -4.30 14.22 4.02
CA GLU A 568 -3.08 14.66 4.69
C GLU A 568 -2.60 13.63 5.71
N ARG A 569 -1.30 13.36 5.70
CA ARG A 569 -0.63 12.42 6.62
C ARG A 569 0.53 13.07 7.34
N VAL A 570 0.75 12.64 8.58
CA VAL A 570 1.92 12.96 9.39
C VAL A 570 2.75 11.70 9.60
N CYS A 571 4.07 11.83 9.66
CA CYS A 571 4.88 10.71 10.15
C CYS A 571 4.82 10.71 11.68
N ARG A 572 4.25 9.64 12.25
CA ARG A 572 4.22 9.42 13.69
C ARG A 572 5.28 8.41 14.08
N VAL A 573 6.14 8.82 15.01
CA VAL A 573 7.13 7.95 15.64
C VAL A 573 6.74 7.72 17.09
N MET A 574 6.73 6.46 17.49
CA MET A 574 6.31 6.02 18.82
C MET A 574 7.34 5.08 19.42
N VAL A 575 7.67 5.30 20.69
CA VAL A 575 8.49 4.40 21.50
C VAL A 575 7.59 3.62 22.43
N GLN A 576 7.70 2.30 22.39
CA GLN A 576 6.91 1.39 23.22
C GLN A 576 7.83 0.37 23.89
N GLU A 577 7.40 -0.16 25.04
CA GLU A 577 8.01 -1.40 25.53
C GLU A 577 7.87 -2.52 24.49
N ARG A 578 8.85 -3.43 24.46
CA ARG A 578 8.77 -4.60 23.59
C ARG A 578 7.66 -5.53 24.09
N LEU A 579 6.78 -5.91 23.18
CA LEU A 579 5.78 -6.96 23.35
C LEU A 579 6.10 -8.13 22.42
N TYR A 580 5.58 -9.32 22.74
CA TYR A 580 5.77 -10.51 21.95
C TYR A 580 4.44 -10.95 21.32
N SER A 581 4.46 -11.42 20.07
CA SER A 581 3.27 -11.95 19.40
C SER A 581 2.63 -13.07 20.20
N ILE A 582 1.29 -13.13 20.28
CA ILE A 582 0.59 -14.24 20.93
C ILE A 582 0.97 -15.60 20.31
N THR A 583 1.38 -15.62 19.05
CA THR A 583 1.84 -16.81 18.33
C THR A 583 3.17 -17.38 18.86
N SER A 584 3.88 -16.62 19.70
CA SER A 584 5.11 -17.08 20.36
C SER A 584 4.87 -17.81 21.69
N LEU A 585 3.61 -17.97 22.13
CA LEU A 585 3.26 -18.75 23.31
C LEU A 585 3.43 -20.26 23.06
N ARG A 586 3.69 -21.03 24.12
CA ARG A 586 4.10 -22.44 23.98
C ARG A 586 3.02 -23.44 24.37
N GLU A 587 2.05 -23.03 25.17
CA GLU A 587 1.05 -23.96 25.72
C GLU A 587 -0.38 -23.48 25.40
N PRO A 588 -1.31 -24.37 25.04
CA PRO A 588 -2.69 -24.02 24.70
C PRO A 588 -3.40 -23.19 25.77
N ARG A 589 -3.15 -23.48 27.05
CA ARG A 589 -3.70 -22.72 28.18
C ARG A 589 -3.21 -21.27 28.22
N GLN A 590 -1.98 -21.00 27.78
CA GLN A 590 -1.43 -19.64 27.68
C GLN A 590 -2.15 -18.85 26.60
N TYR A 591 -2.39 -19.45 25.42
CA TYR A 591 -3.21 -18.85 24.37
C TYR A 591 -4.62 -18.55 24.88
N ALA A 592 -5.24 -19.50 25.59
CA ALA A 592 -6.58 -19.34 26.13
C ALA A 592 -6.64 -18.18 27.14
N GLN A 593 -5.68 -18.13 28.08
CA GLN A 593 -5.58 -17.02 29.04
C GLN A 593 -5.34 -15.68 28.35
N GLY A 594 -4.44 -15.61 27.37
CA GLY A 594 -4.13 -14.39 26.63
C GLY A 594 -5.33 -13.84 25.85
N ILE A 595 -6.05 -14.70 25.11
CA ILE A 595 -7.24 -14.31 24.36
C ILE A 595 -8.37 -13.90 25.31
N PHE A 596 -8.54 -14.59 26.44
CA PHE A 596 -9.53 -14.23 27.45
C PHE A 596 -9.20 -12.90 28.14
N ASP A 597 -7.94 -12.63 28.45
CA ASP A 597 -7.49 -11.33 28.95
C ASP A 597 -7.85 -10.19 27.99
N ILE A 598 -7.66 -10.43 26.69
CA ILE A 598 -7.94 -9.47 25.62
C ILE A 598 -9.44 -9.20 25.50
N LEU A 599 -10.29 -10.22 25.59
CA LEU A 599 -11.74 -10.04 25.64
C LEU A 599 -12.16 -9.16 26.83
N GLN A 600 -11.57 -9.40 28.01
CA GLN A 600 -11.89 -8.67 29.25
C GLN A 600 -11.43 -7.21 29.18
N VAL A 601 -10.19 -6.95 28.77
CA VAL A 601 -9.67 -5.58 28.66
C VAL A 601 -10.37 -4.79 27.56
N HIS A 602 -10.70 -5.43 26.42
CA HIS A 602 -11.44 -4.80 25.34
C HIS A 602 -12.83 -4.35 25.82
N LYS A 603 -13.54 -5.20 26.56
CA LYS A 603 -14.83 -4.82 27.14
C LYS A 603 -14.69 -3.67 28.14
N TRP A 604 -13.68 -3.71 29.01
CA TRP A 604 -13.43 -2.63 29.97
C TRP A 604 -13.16 -1.30 29.24
N VAL A 605 -12.30 -1.31 28.22
CA VAL A 605 -11.98 -0.14 27.39
C VAL A 605 -13.23 0.38 26.67
N TYR A 606 -14.04 -0.52 26.13
CA TYR A 606 -15.31 -0.17 25.51
C TYR A 606 -16.28 0.50 26.50
N ASP A 607 -16.44 -0.05 27.70
CA ASP A 607 -17.40 0.44 28.69
C ASP A 607 -16.97 1.75 29.35
N HIS A 608 -15.68 1.93 29.59
CA HIS A 608 -15.18 2.99 30.47
C HIS A 608 -14.41 4.07 29.72
N ALA A 609 -13.57 3.70 28.76
CA ALA A 609 -12.88 4.65 27.90
C ALA A 609 -13.69 4.99 26.63
N LYS A 610 -14.78 4.27 26.36
CA LYS A 610 -15.68 4.46 25.22
C LYS A 610 -15.00 4.23 23.87
N ILE A 611 -14.00 3.36 23.82
CA ILE A 611 -13.19 3.08 22.63
C ILE A 611 -13.56 1.71 22.04
N ILE A 612 -13.65 1.62 20.71
CA ILE A 612 -13.80 0.37 19.94
C ILE A 612 -12.49 0.14 19.19
N HIS A 613 -11.95 -1.08 19.21
CA HIS A 613 -10.63 -1.38 18.66
C HIS A 613 -10.62 -1.37 17.12
N ARG A 614 -11.59 -2.06 16.52
CA ARG A 614 -11.86 -2.17 15.06
C ARG A 614 -10.89 -2.95 14.20
N ASP A 615 -9.73 -3.32 14.73
CA ASP A 615 -8.73 -4.13 14.01
C ASP A 615 -8.24 -5.33 14.83
N ILE A 616 -9.18 -6.08 15.40
CA ILE A 616 -8.85 -7.32 16.11
C ILE A 616 -8.35 -8.37 15.10
N SER A 617 -7.08 -8.76 15.24
CA SER A 617 -6.45 -9.78 14.39
C SER A 617 -5.26 -10.41 15.11
N MET A 618 -4.76 -11.54 14.60
CA MET A 618 -3.67 -12.28 15.25
C MET A 618 -2.35 -11.48 15.33
N THR A 619 -2.15 -10.46 14.48
CA THR A 619 -0.99 -9.53 14.55
C THR A 619 -1.04 -8.63 15.79
N ASN A 620 -2.26 -8.28 16.23
CA ASN A 620 -2.51 -7.25 17.23
C ASN A 620 -2.76 -7.85 18.62
N LEU A 621 -2.89 -9.18 18.70
CA LEU A 621 -2.86 -9.93 19.95
C LEU A 621 -1.40 -10.20 20.34
N MET A 622 -0.97 -9.54 21.40
CA MET A 622 0.38 -9.64 21.95
C MET A 622 0.34 -10.27 23.34
N TRP A 623 1.51 -10.50 23.93
CA TRP A 623 1.64 -10.85 25.33
C TRP A 623 2.88 -10.23 25.97
N ARG A 624 2.86 -10.18 27.29
CA ARG A 624 4.01 -9.83 28.14
C ARG A 624 4.02 -10.70 29.38
N LYS A 625 5.15 -10.70 30.10
CA LYS A 625 5.28 -11.35 31.40
C LYS A 625 5.34 -10.31 32.51
N ARG A 626 4.44 -10.42 33.50
CA ARG A 626 4.43 -9.59 34.71
C ARG A 626 4.44 -10.51 35.92
N ASN A 627 5.47 -10.39 36.77
CA ASN A 627 5.62 -11.21 37.99
C ASN A 627 5.49 -12.73 37.75
N GLY A 628 6.03 -13.22 36.63
CA GLY A 628 5.93 -14.63 36.26
C GLY A 628 4.63 -15.04 35.55
N VAL A 629 3.63 -14.15 35.48
CA VAL A 629 2.32 -14.39 34.87
C VAL A 629 2.30 -13.86 33.44
N ILE A 630 1.69 -14.62 32.54
CA ILE A 630 1.44 -14.21 31.16
C ILE A 630 0.21 -13.31 31.14
N CYS A 631 0.35 -12.14 30.55
CA CYS A 631 -0.74 -11.19 30.32
C CYS A 631 -0.96 -11.05 28.81
N GLY A 632 -2.16 -11.37 28.33
CA GLY A 632 -2.54 -11.04 26.95
C GLY A 632 -2.69 -9.53 26.78
N VAL A 633 -2.11 -8.95 25.74
CA VAL A 633 -2.09 -7.51 25.50
C VAL A 633 -2.78 -7.22 24.18
N LEU A 634 -3.80 -6.37 24.20
CA LEU A 634 -4.41 -5.86 22.97
C LEU A 634 -3.60 -4.65 22.49
N ASN A 635 -2.99 -4.74 21.31
CA ASN A 635 -2.06 -3.74 20.76
C ASN A 635 -2.62 -3.10 19.48
N ASP A 636 -2.10 -1.94 19.08
CA ASP A 636 -2.40 -1.23 17.82
C ASP A 636 -3.80 -0.58 17.74
N PHE A 637 -4.01 0.49 18.51
CA PHE A 637 -5.25 1.29 18.47
C PHE A 637 -5.27 2.36 17.35
N ASP A 638 -4.42 2.29 16.34
CA ASP A 638 -4.36 3.28 15.24
C ASP A 638 -5.66 3.35 14.40
N LEU A 639 -6.42 2.25 14.34
CA LEU A 639 -7.69 2.16 13.63
C LEU A 639 -8.91 2.33 14.55
N SER A 640 -8.69 2.54 15.84
CA SER A 640 -9.74 2.68 16.83
C SER A 640 -10.55 3.96 16.68
N SER A 641 -11.73 3.97 17.28
CA SER A 641 -12.58 5.15 17.36
C SER A 641 -13.40 5.16 18.65
N TYR A 642 -13.91 6.34 19.00
CA TYR A 642 -14.82 6.48 20.13
C TYR A 642 -16.23 6.04 19.72
N ARG A 643 -16.87 5.20 20.53
CA ARG A 643 -18.22 4.66 20.25
C ARG A 643 -19.32 5.73 20.28
N ASP A 644 -19.10 6.81 21.03
CA ASP A 644 -20.07 7.88 21.24
C ASP A 644 -19.80 9.12 20.35
N ARG A 645 -18.90 9.02 19.35
CA ARG A 645 -18.59 10.10 18.41
C ARG A 645 -18.83 9.63 16.98
N GLU A 646 -19.65 10.36 16.23
CA GLU A 646 -19.76 10.15 14.79
C GLU A 646 -18.46 10.58 14.12
N SER A 647 -17.80 9.66 13.40
CA SER A 647 -16.64 9.97 12.57
C SER A 647 -16.80 9.35 11.19
N ALA A 648 -16.38 10.08 10.14
CA ALA A 648 -16.36 9.55 8.77
C ALA A 648 -15.48 8.29 8.63
N SER A 649 -14.54 8.08 9.57
CA SER A 649 -13.75 6.85 9.64
C SER A 649 -14.55 5.64 10.14
N ALA A 650 -15.63 5.82 10.91
CA ALA A 650 -16.45 4.72 11.47
C ALA A 650 -17.20 3.89 10.41
N LEU A 651 -17.41 4.48 9.23
CA LEU A 651 -18.04 3.84 8.07
C LEU A 651 -17.03 3.15 7.14
N ARG A 652 -15.73 3.43 7.29
CA ARG A 652 -14.70 2.82 6.45
C ARG A 652 -14.36 1.43 6.99
N ARG A 653 -14.35 0.41 6.11
CA ARG A 653 -13.67 -0.87 6.37
C ARG A 653 -12.21 -0.59 6.72
N THR A 654 -11.74 -1.08 7.86
CA THR A 654 -10.37 -0.91 8.37
C THR A 654 -9.92 -2.22 9.02
N GLY A 655 -8.89 -2.90 8.48
CA GLY A 655 -8.40 -4.18 9.03
C GLY A 655 -8.29 -5.34 8.03
N THR A 656 -7.99 -6.53 8.56
CA THR A 656 -7.58 -7.73 7.80
C THR A 656 -8.77 -8.64 7.46
N GLY A 657 -9.06 -8.83 6.16
CA GLY A 657 -10.28 -9.46 5.64
C GLY A 657 -10.78 -10.72 6.37
N PRO A 658 -9.95 -11.78 6.52
CA PRO A 658 -10.34 -13.02 7.21
C PRO A 658 -10.81 -12.85 8.65
N TYR A 659 -10.44 -11.79 9.34
CA TYR A 659 -10.84 -11.55 10.73
C TYR A 659 -12.14 -10.76 10.86
N TYR A 660 -12.59 -10.07 9.81
CA TYR A 660 -13.81 -9.25 9.89
C TYR A 660 -15.07 -10.03 10.24
N ALA A 661 -15.95 -9.36 10.97
CA ALA A 661 -17.34 -9.79 11.08
C ALA A 661 -18.01 -9.92 9.71
N CYS A 662 -18.93 -10.87 9.58
CA CYS A 662 -19.62 -11.17 8.33
C CYS A 662 -20.28 -9.92 7.73
N ASP A 663 -20.93 -9.09 8.55
CA ASP A 663 -21.60 -7.87 8.09
C ASP A 663 -20.66 -6.82 7.52
N LEU A 664 -19.42 -6.75 8.02
CA LEU A 664 -18.43 -5.77 7.56
C LEU A 664 -17.83 -6.13 6.19
N LEU A 665 -18.13 -7.31 5.65
CA LEU A 665 -17.65 -7.76 4.33
C LEU A 665 -18.61 -7.41 3.18
N LYS A 666 -19.78 -6.84 3.47
CA LYS A 666 -20.77 -6.39 2.47
C LYS A 666 -20.21 -5.26 1.59
N GLU A 667 -20.83 -5.03 0.44
CA GLU A 667 -20.43 -3.93 -0.46
C GLU A 667 -20.57 -2.57 0.23
N ASP A 668 -21.70 -2.34 0.90
CA ASP A 668 -21.95 -1.22 1.82
C ASP A 668 -21.94 -1.72 3.27
N PRO A 669 -20.79 -1.64 3.97
CA PRO A 669 -20.64 -2.17 5.32
C PRO A 669 -21.35 -1.27 6.34
N PRO A 670 -22.00 -1.83 7.38
CA PRO A 670 -22.57 -1.03 8.45
C PRO A 670 -21.48 -0.39 9.32
N VAL A 671 -21.88 0.55 10.19
CA VAL A 671 -21.00 1.14 11.21
C VAL A 671 -20.36 0.03 12.05
N HIS A 672 -19.04 0.13 12.25
CA HIS A 672 -18.32 -0.82 13.08
C HIS A 672 -18.72 -0.64 14.56
N ILE A 673 -19.32 -1.67 15.15
CA ILE A 673 -19.78 -1.71 16.55
C ILE A 673 -19.12 -2.85 17.34
N TYR A 674 -19.24 -2.84 18.67
CA TYR A 674 -18.55 -3.77 19.57
C TYR A 674 -18.71 -5.26 19.23
N ARG A 675 -19.91 -5.70 18.80
CA ARG A 675 -20.13 -7.11 18.43
C ARG A 675 -19.25 -7.56 17.27
N HIS A 676 -18.83 -6.65 16.38
CA HIS A 676 -17.96 -6.98 15.26
C HIS A 676 -16.53 -7.28 15.73
N ASP A 677 -16.02 -6.57 16.74
CA ASP A 677 -14.75 -6.90 17.38
C ASP A 677 -14.85 -8.24 18.13
N VAL A 678 -16.00 -8.54 18.77
CA VAL A 678 -16.24 -9.85 19.42
C VAL A 678 -16.27 -10.99 18.40
N GLU A 679 -16.96 -10.81 17.27
CA GLU A 679 -16.94 -11.77 16.16
C GLU A 679 -15.52 -11.91 15.58
N SER A 680 -14.73 -10.84 15.57
CA SER A 680 -13.32 -10.88 15.14
C SER A 680 -12.45 -11.69 16.10
N ILE A 681 -12.69 -11.63 17.42
CA ILE A 681 -12.07 -12.54 18.41
C ILE A 681 -12.42 -14.00 18.10
N PHE A 682 -13.68 -14.29 17.74
CA PHE A 682 -14.07 -15.63 17.29
C PHE A 682 -13.33 -16.05 16.01
N ASN A 683 -13.24 -15.16 15.02
CA ASN A 683 -12.48 -15.45 13.79
C ASN A 683 -11.00 -15.71 14.07
N VAL A 684 -10.38 -15.02 15.04
CA VAL A 684 -9.03 -15.35 15.53
C VAL A 684 -8.98 -16.77 16.08
N LEU A 685 -9.93 -17.17 16.92
CA LEU A 685 -9.98 -18.55 17.46
C LEU A 685 -10.10 -19.59 16.33
N VAL A 686 -10.97 -19.37 15.36
CA VAL A 686 -11.13 -20.26 14.19
C VAL A 686 -9.82 -20.39 13.43
N LEU A 687 -9.19 -19.27 13.07
CA LEU A 687 -7.98 -19.27 12.26
C LEU A 687 -6.78 -19.83 13.03
N LEU A 688 -6.66 -19.56 14.34
CA LEU A 688 -5.62 -20.15 15.19
C LEU A 688 -5.79 -21.67 15.30
N CYS A 689 -6.97 -22.13 15.72
CA CYS A 689 -7.20 -23.53 16.07
C CYS A 689 -7.35 -24.44 14.84
N CYS A 690 -7.83 -23.92 13.72
CA CYS A 690 -8.13 -24.69 12.53
C CYS A 690 -7.14 -24.45 11.38
N ARG A 691 -5.98 -23.82 11.62
CA ARG A 691 -4.90 -23.72 10.61
C ARG A 691 -3.51 -24.00 11.14
N TYR A 692 -3.31 -23.99 12.45
CA TYR A 692 -1.98 -24.09 13.05
C TYR A 692 -1.86 -25.23 14.04
N GLU A 693 -0.64 -25.75 14.15
CA GLU A 693 -0.18 -26.62 15.25
C GLU A 693 0.92 -25.89 16.03
N ILE A 694 1.09 -26.24 17.30
CA ILE A 694 2.24 -25.79 18.08
C ILE A 694 3.44 -26.67 17.68
N GLN A 695 4.59 -26.04 17.44
CA GLN A 695 5.83 -26.74 17.09
C GLN A 695 6.20 -27.78 18.15
N ALA A 696 6.52 -29.00 17.71
CA ALA A 696 6.93 -30.07 18.61
C ALA A 696 8.27 -29.77 19.32
N THR A 697 9.17 -29.07 18.63
CA THR A 697 10.42 -28.55 19.19
C THR A 697 10.27 -27.05 19.39
N PRO A 698 10.24 -26.55 20.64
CA PRO A 698 10.02 -25.13 20.89
C PRO A 698 11.13 -24.25 20.31
N ALA A 699 10.74 -23.20 19.59
CA ALA A 699 11.66 -22.15 19.18
C ALA A 699 12.06 -21.28 20.40
N PRO A 700 13.14 -20.48 20.33
CA PRO A 700 13.52 -19.54 21.39
C PRO A 700 12.35 -18.67 21.88
N GLU A 701 12.41 -18.23 23.14
CA GLU A 701 11.35 -17.39 23.71
C GLU A 701 11.15 -16.12 22.89
N GLY A 702 9.88 -15.72 22.69
CA GLY A 702 9.52 -14.59 21.84
C GLY A 702 9.60 -14.83 20.33
N LYS A 703 9.97 -16.03 19.88
CA LYS A 703 9.84 -16.47 18.48
C LYS A 703 8.56 -17.27 18.26
N ASP A 704 8.04 -17.19 17.03
CA ASP A 704 6.82 -17.86 16.62
C ASP A 704 6.87 -19.37 16.89
N GLN A 705 5.83 -19.90 17.53
CA GLN A 705 5.71 -21.31 17.89
C GLN A 705 4.67 -22.03 17.03
N LEU A 706 3.98 -21.31 16.14
CA LEU A 706 2.96 -21.89 15.29
C LEU A 706 3.56 -22.43 13.99
N VAL A 707 3.02 -23.55 13.50
CA VAL A 707 3.29 -24.08 12.16
C VAL A 707 1.97 -24.19 11.43
N HIS A 708 1.93 -23.63 10.22
CA HIS A 708 0.77 -23.73 9.35
C HIS A 708 0.57 -25.18 8.86
N VAL A 709 -0.67 -25.67 8.88
CA VAL A 709 -1.05 -27.01 8.41
C VAL A 709 -1.94 -26.89 7.17
N PRO A 710 -1.39 -27.05 5.95
CA PRO A 710 -2.14 -26.83 4.71
C PRO A 710 -3.37 -27.72 4.50
N ALA A 711 -3.44 -28.87 5.18
CA ALA A 711 -4.56 -29.79 5.09
C ALA A 711 -5.83 -29.32 5.85
N LEU A 712 -5.69 -28.33 6.73
CA LEU A 712 -6.79 -27.78 7.52
C LEU A 712 -7.55 -26.67 6.74
N PRO A 713 -8.82 -26.40 7.07
CA PRO A 713 -9.68 -25.48 6.30
C PRO A 713 -9.29 -23.99 6.43
N PHE A 714 -10.03 -23.13 5.73
CA PHE A 714 -9.96 -21.65 5.79
C PHE A 714 -8.76 -20.98 5.11
N GLU A 715 -7.83 -21.72 4.49
CA GLU A 715 -6.73 -21.12 3.72
C GLU A 715 -7.22 -20.13 2.67
N SER A 716 -8.23 -20.55 1.91
CA SER A 716 -8.81 -19.75 0.82
C SER A 716 -9.42 -18.42 1.26
N TRP A 717 -9.68 -18.19 2.55
CA TRP A 717 -10.24 -16.92 3.04
C TRP A 717 -9.28 -15.75 2.84
N TYR A 718 -7.97 -15.99 2.80
CA TYR A 718 -6.95 -14.97 2.59
C TYR A 718 -6.83 -14.52 1.13
N ASP A 719 -7.30 -15.35 0.20
CA ASP A 719 -7.14 -15.15 -1.25
C ASP A 719 -8.44 -14.64 -1.92
N MET A 720 -9.50 -14.39 -1.14
CA MET A 720 -10.83 -13.99 -1.64
C MET A 720 -11.05 -12.48 -1.57
N SER A 721 -11.84 -11.95 -2.52
CA SER A 721 -12.39 -10.60 -2.38
C SER A 721 -13.38 -10.53 -1.22
N TYR A 722 -13.67 -9.32 -0.72
CA TYR A 722 -14.60 -9.15 0.40
C TYR A 722 -15.99 -9.72 0.13
N LEU A 723 -16.53 -9.54 -1.07
CA LEU A 723 -17.84 -10.09 -1.43
C LEU A 723 -17.81 -11.63 -1.47
N GLN A 724 -16.74 -12.22 -2.00
CA GLN A 724 -16.58 -13.67 -2.00
C GLN A 724 -16.42 -14.23 -0.58
N LEU A 725 -15.65 -13.54 0.26
CA LEU A 725 -15.44 -13.91 1.65
C LEU A 725 -16.72 -13.75 2.47
N HIS A 726 -17.49 -12.68 2.26
CA HIS A 726 -18.83 -12.47 2.82
C HIS A 726 -19.70 -13.70 2.56
N ASP A 727 -19.85 -14.10 1.29
CA ASP A 727 -20.71 -15.22 0.91
C ASP A 727 -20.25 -16.54 1.53
N LYS A 728 -18.93 -16.73 1.65
CA LYS A 728 -18.35 -17.91 2.30
C LYS A 728 -18.61 -17.92 3.80
N LYS A 729 -18.40 -16.81 4.50
CA LYS A 729 -18.68 -16.68 5.94
C LYS A 729 -20.16 -16.81 6.24
N PHE A 730 -21.02 -16.18 5.44
CA PHE A 730 -22.46 -16.27 5.59
C PHE A 730 -22.95 -17.72 5.46
N LYS A 731 -22.48 -18.46 4.45
CA LYS A 731 -22.76 -19.89 4.29
C LYS A 731 -22.20 -20.72 5.45
N PHE A 732 -21.00 -20.37 5.93
CA PHE A 732 -20.38 -21.02 7.08
C PHE A 732 -21.26 -20.90 8.33
N PHE A 733 -21.89 -19.76 8.61
CA PHE A 733 -22.77 -19.60 9.78
C PHE A 733 -24.19 -20.15 9.59
N ILE A 734 -24.75 -20.11 8.37
CA ILE A 734 -26.20 -20.36 8.14
C ILE A 734 -26.49 -21.71 7.47
N MET A 735 -25.59 -22.27 6.66
CA MET A 735 -25.86 -23.49 5.89
C MET A 735 -25.17 -24.75 6.44
N ALA A 736 -24.35 -24.57 7.47
CA ALA A 736 -23.61 -25.62 8.15
C ALA A 736 -24.53 -26.62 8.86
N GLN A 737 -24.46 -27.90 8.47
CA GLN A 737 -25.24 -28.97 9.09
C GLN A 737 -24.51 -29.66 10.26
N ASP A 738 -23.18 -29.55 10.32
CA ASP A 738 -22.34 -30.24 11.32
C ASP A 738 -21.13 -29.38 11.71
N PRO A 739 -21.23 -28.57 12.79
CA PRO A 739 -20.15 -27.68 13.19
C PRO A 739 -18.88 -28.41 13.63
N ASP A 740 -18.97 -29.67 14.10
CA ASP A 740 -17.81 -30.46 14.51
C ASP A 740 -16.89 -30.82 13.34
N LYS A 741 -17.47 -31.01 12.15
CA LYS A 741 -16.71 -31.21 10.89
C LYS A 741 -16.17 -29.90 10.31
N LEU A 742 -16.85 -28.80 10.55
CA LEU A 742 -16.49 -27.48 10.02
C LEU A 742 -15.37 -26.81 10.82
N LEU A 743 -15.29 -27.11 12.10
CA LEU A 743 -14.27 -26.61 13.02
C LEU A 743 -13.38 -27.77 13.50
N PRO A 744 -12.54 -28.35 12.60
CA PRO A 744 -11.55 -29.33 13.00
C PRO A 744 -10.41 -28.61 13.71
N ALA A 745 -10.54 -28.44 15.03
CA ALA A 745 -9.43 -27.99 15.86
C ALA A 745 -8.25 -28.95 15.67
N SER A 746 -7.06 -28.39 15.49
CA SER A 746 -5.82 -29.12 15.37
C SER A 746 -5.51 -29.86 16.68
N ILE A 747 -4.53 -30.78 16.65
CA ILE A 747 -4.20 -31.63 17.80
C ILE A 747 -3.81 -30.76 19.00
N SER A 748 -2.94 -29.78 18.78
CA SER A 748 -2.46 -28.85 19.82
C SER A 748 -3.58 -27.98 20.39
N PHE A 749 -4.62 -27.69 19.61
CA PHE A 749 -5.71 -26.80 19.99
C PHE A 749 -7.04 -27.54 20.25
N SER A 750 -7.01 -28.86 20.42
CA SER A 750 -8.22 -29.68 20.62
C SER A 750 -9.08 -29.22 21.82
N ASP A 751 -8.45 -28.75 22.91
CA ASP A 751 -9.14 -28.21 24.10
C ASP A 751 -9.91 -26.90 23.85
N PHE A 752 -9.70 -26.22 22.72
CA PHE A 752 -10.48 -25.04 22.32
C PHE A 752 -11.84 -25.40 21.71
N LYS A 753 -12.10 -26.67 21.39
CA LYS A 753 -13.34 -27.10 20.75
C LYS A 753 -14.61 -26.63 21.47
N PRO A 754 -14.72 -26.67 22.81
CA PRO A 754 -15.88 -26.11 23.52
C PRO A 754 -16.10 -24.60 23.26
N TRP A 755 -15.02 -23.81 23.18
CA TRP A 755 -15.11 -22.38 22.88
C TRP A 755 -15.57 -22.14 21.45
N LEU A 756 -14.95 -22.84 20.49
CA LEU A 756 -15.28 -22.74 19.06
C LEU A 756 -16.75 -23.04 18.81
N MET A 757 -17.24 -24.16 19.35
CA MET A 757 -18.61 -24.62 19.11
C MET A 757 -19.66 -23.68 19.72
N PHE A 758 -19.42 -23.19 20.93
CA PHE A 758 -20.37 -22.30 21.60
C PHE A 758 -20.38 -20.89 21.00
N CYS A 759 -19.20 -20.31 20.72
CA CYS A 759 -19.15 -18.99 20.08
C CYS A 759 -19.76 -19.04 18.67
N TYR A 760 -19.49 -20.12 17.93
CA TYR A 760 -20.13 -20.38 16.64
C TYR A 760 -21.66 -20.43 16.76
N SER A 761 -22.21 -21.17 17.73
CA SER A 761 -23.66 -21.28 17.90
C SER A 761 -24.30 -19.94 18.22
N LEU A 762 -23.68 -19.13 19.08
CA LEU A 762 -24.18 -17.78 19.39
C LEU A 762 -24.26 -16.89 18.15
N ILE A 763 -23.19 -16.83 17.36
CA ILE A 763 -23.16 -16.00 16.15
C ILE A 763 -24.17 -16.52 15.12
N SER A 764 -24.20 -17.85 14.89
CA SER A 764 -25.14 -18.50 13.98
C SER A 764 -26.59 -18.22 14.37
N GLU A 765 -26.96 -18.44 15.64
CA GLU A 765 -28.31 -18.19 16.15
C GLU A 765 -28.72 -16.72 16.04
N GLY A 766 -27.80 -15.79 16.34
CA GLY A 766 -28.04 -14.37 16.17
C GLY A 766 -28.28 -13.98 14.70
N LEU A 767 -27.47 -14.48 13.77
CA LEU A 767 -27.67 -14.23 12.33
C LEU A 767 -29.00 -14.82 11.84
N PHE A 768 -29.37 -16.02 12.31
CA PHE A 768 -30.69 -16.60 12.04
C PHE A 768 -31.82 -15.74 12.60
N ALA A 769 -31.66 -15.17 13.80
CA ALA A 769 -32.65 -14.29 14.40
C ALA A 769 -32.84 -13.00 13.57
N ALA A 770 -31.74 -12.40 13.08
CA ALA A 770 -31.77 -11.24 12.19
C ALA A 770 -32.55 -11.55 10.89
N ILE A 771 -32.22 -12.68 10.23
CA ILE A 771 -32.91 -13.13 9.01
C ILE A 771 -34.41 -13.34 9.26
N ARG A 772 -34.78 -13.96 10.40
CA ARG A 772 -36.18 -14.16 10.78
C ARG A 772 -36.91 -12.84 11.00
N TYR A 773 -36.25 -11.86 11.61
CA TYR A 773 -36.81 -10.53 11.84
C TYR A 773 -37.04 -9.78 10.52
N GLU A 774 -36.04 -9.74 9.63
CA GLU A 774 -36.18 -9.14 8.29
C GLU A 774 -37.31 -9.78 7.47
N ARG A 775 -37.43 -11.12 7.54
CA ARG A 775 -38.53 -11.87 6.90
C ARG A 775 -39.91 -11.42 7.41
N ASN A 776 -40.05 -11.21 8.72
CA ASN A 776 -41.32 -10.83 9.33
C ASN A 776 -41.70 -9.37 9.02
N GLN A 777 -40.73 -8.50 8.74
CA GLN A 777 -40.96 -7.11 8.29
C GLN A 777 -41.26 -7.02 6.78
N SER A 778 -40.69 -7.92 5.98
CA SER A 778 -40.81 -7.95 4.52
C SER A 778 -42.13 -8.64 4.07
N ASN A 779 -43.25 -7.93 4.12
CA ASN A 779 -44.59 -8.45 3.73
C ASN A 779 -44.79 -8.72 2.20
N GLY A 780 -43.73 -9.05 1.46
CA GLY A 780 -43.76 -9.25 0.00
C GLY A 780 -43.75 -10.73 -0.44
N PRO A 781 -44.48 -11.11 -1.51
CA PRO A 781 -44.54 -12.49 -2.01
C PRO A 781 -43.20 -13.05 -2.54
N ILE A 782 -42.24 -12.20 -2.92
CA ILE A 782 -40.92 -12.59 -3.42
C ILE A 782 -40.00 -13.12 -2.29
N ALA A 783 -40.10 -12.55 -1.08
CA ALA A 783 -39.35 -12.97 0.09
C ALA A 783 -39.75 -14.38 0.57
N ARG A 784 -41.02 -14.77 0.36
CA ARG A 784 -41.49 -16.15 0.67
C ARG A 784 -40.89 -17.20 -0.26
N THR A 785 -40.57 -16.85 -1.50
CA THR A 785 -40.07 -17.79 -2.52
C THR A 785 -38.57 -18.05 -2.37
N LEU A 786 -37.76 -17.01 -2.10
CA LEU A 786 -36.29 -17.11 -1.94
C LEU A 786 -35.85 -17.88 -0.68
N PHE A 787 -36.67 -17.92 0.37
CA PHE A 787 -36.29 -18.41 1.70
C PHE A 787 -37.14 -19.58 2.21
N SER A 788 -37.81 -20.32 1.31
CA SER A 788 -38.75 -21.41 1.63
C SER A 788 -38.09 -22.68 2.22
N SER A 789 -36.77 -22.80 2.18
CA SER A 789 -36.01 -24.00 2.56
C SER A 789 -35.49 -24.02 4.01
N ILE A 790 -35.68 -22.95 4.79
CA ILE A 790 -35.19 -22.85 6.17
C ILE A 790 -36.37 -23.01 7.13
N THR A 791 -36.70 -24.26 7.50
CA THR A 791 -37.76 -24.57 8.48
C THR A 791 -37.21 -25.30 9.69
N SER A 792 -37.53 -24.80 10.89
CA SER A 792 -38.02 -25.59 12.04
C SER A 792 -38.48 -24.68 13.19
N ASN A 793 -39.25 -25.27 14.09
CA ASN A 793 -40.39 -24.73 14.83
C ASN A 793 -40.10 -23.94 16.13
N SER A 794 -41.19 -23.33 16.62
CA SER A 794 -41.46 -22.65 17.91
C SER A 794 -41.18 -21.15 17.96
N GLU A 795 -42.28 -20.38 17.98
CA GLU A 795 -42.33 -18.92 17.83
C GLU A 795 -42.59 -18.23 19.18
N PRO A 796 -41.83 -17.17 19.47
CA PRO A 796 -42.40 -15.93 19.98
C PRO A 796 -42.38 -14.88 18.87
N ALA A 797 -43.48 -14.14 18.73
CA ALA A 797 -43.47 -12.91 17.94
C ALA A 797 -42.51 -11.92 18.63
N PHE A 798 -41.49 -11.43 17.91
CA PHE A 798 -40.71 -10.28 18.38
C PHE A 798 -41.65 -9.07 18.37
N SER A 799 -42.13 -8.67 19.55
CA SER A 799 -42.90 -7.44 19.75
C SER A 799 -42.02 -6.19 19.78
N GLU A 800 -40.70 -6.37 19.88
CA GLU A 800 -39.69 -5.31 19.99
C GLU A 800 -38.83 -5.22 18.73
N LYS A 801 -38.24 -4.04 18.50
CA LYS A 801 -37.25 -3.79 17.46
C LYS A 801 -36.05 -4.72 17.67
N PHE A 802 -35.56 -5.37 16.61
CA PHE A 802 -34.36 -6.21 16.70
C PHE A 802 -33.15 -5.39 17.15
N ASP A 803 -32.38 -5.92 18.11
CA ASP A 803 -31.17 -5.28 18.60
C ASP A 803 -29.97 -5.65 17.72
N ASP A 804 -29.69 -4.81 16.72
CA ASP A 804 -28.53 -4.96 15.85
C ASP A 804 -27.20 -4.84 16.61
N ALA A 805 -27.17 -4.20 17.80
CA ALA A 805 -25.93 -3.98 18.53
C ALA A 805 -25.37 -5.27 19.15
N THR A 806 -26.25 -6.22 19.47
CA THR A 806 -25.92 -7.51 20.09
C THR A 806 -26.41 -8.70 19.26
N LEU A 807 -26.88 -8.44 18.04
CA LEU A 807 -27.45 -9.45 17.14
C LEU A 807 -28.61 -10.21 17.81
N GLY A 808 -29.60 -9.47 18.33
CA GLY A 808 -30.76 -10.01 19.04
C GLY A 808 -30.43 -10.54 20.44
N GLY A 809 -29.37 -10.02 21.07
CA GLY A 809 -28.86 -10.47 22.35
C GLY A 809 -27.87 -11.62 22.26
N PHE A 810 -27.66 -12.26 21.10
CA PHE A 810 -26.86 -13.49 21.03
C PHE A 810 -25.34 -13.24 21.10
N VAL A 811 -24.87 -12.09 20.60
CA VAL A 811 -23.44 -11.75 20.51
C VAL A 811 -23.15 -10.58 21.44
N ASP A 812 -22.82 -10.91 22.69
CA ASP A 812 -22.43 -9.96 23.73
C ASP A 812 -21.29 -10.48 24.61
N TYR A 813 -20.74 -9.60 25.43
CA TYR A 813 -19.66 -9.96 26.35
C TYR A 813 -20.08 -11.00 27.41
N PRO A 814 -21.21 -10.88 28.12
CA PRO A 814 -21.62 -11.87 29.12
C PRO A 814 -21.71 -13.31 28.59
N ARG A 815 -22.23 -13.52 27.37
CA ARG A 815 -22.35 -14.85 26.77
C ARG A 815 -21.00 -15.44 26.39
N PHE A 816 -20.11 -14.64 25.80
CA PHE A 816 -18.74 -15.08 25.50
C PHE A 816 -17.95 -15.36 26.79
N PHE A 817 -18.05 -14.47 27.78
CA PHE A 817 -17.43 -14.62 29.10
C PHE A 817 -17.81 -15.94 29.77
N LYS A 818 -19.11 -16.32 29.74
CA LYS A 818 -19.62 -17.55 30.39
C LYS A 818 -18.90 -18.82 29.94
N VAL A 819 -18.40 -18.85 28.70
CA VAL A 819 -17.66 -20.01 28.18
C VAL A 819 -16.17 -19.80 28.25
N MET A 820 -15.68 -18.60 27.96
CA MET A 820 -14.25 -18.31 27.93
C MET A 820 -13.62 -18.21 29.32
N CYS A 821 -14.39 -18.10 30.40
CA CYS A 821 -13.85 -18.13 31.76
C CYS A 821 -13.31 -19.49 32.20
N LYS A 822 -13.51 -20.56 31.42
CA LYS A 822 -12.99 -21.91 31.70
C LYS A 822 -12.30 -22.50 30.48
N PHE A 823 -11.17 -23.17 30.70
CA PHE A 823 -10.41 -23.86 29.65
C PHE A 823 -9.97 -25.24 30.14
N ALA A 824 -10.22 -26.30 29.36
CA ALA A 824 -9.94 -27.69 29.72
C ALA A 824 -10.47 -28.09 31.12
N GLY A 825 -11.67 -27.61 31.48
CA GLY A 825 -12.31 -27.88 32.77
C GLY A 825 -11.76 -27.08 33.96
N GLN A 826 -10.78 -26.20 33.76
CA GLN A 826 -10.18 -25.36 34.79
C GLN A 826 -10.54 -23.90 34.59
N ASP A 827 -10.72 -23.15 35.69
CA ASP A 827 -10.98 -21.72 35.63
C ASP A 827 -9.76 -20.95 35.08
N LEU A 828 -10.03 -19.93 34.26
CA LEU A 828 -9.06 -18.92 33.86
C LEU A 828 -9.15 -17.70 34.77
N THR A 829 -8.15 -16.83 34.72
CA THR A 829 -8.11 -15.62 35.54
C THR A 829 -9.17 -14.62 35.07
N VAL A 830 -10.17 -14.39 35.92
CA VAL A 830 -11.22 -13.39 35.70
C VAL A 830 -10.77 -12.04 36.29
N LYS A 831 -10.91 -10.98 35.50
CA LYS A 831 -10.54 -9.59 35.81
C LYS A 831 -11.70 -8.60 35.62
N TYR A 832 -12.66 -8.92 34.75
CA TYR A 832 -13.83 -8.08 34.49
C TYR A 832 -15.12 -8.92 34.48
N ASN A 833 -15.66 -9.21 35.67
CA ASN A 833 -16.83 -10.07 35.80
C ASN A 833 -18.12 -9.28 35.45
N PRO A 834 -18.92 -9.70 34.44
CA PRO A 834 -20.15 -9.00 34.08
C PRO A 834 -21.21 -9.02 35.19
N ASN A 835 -21.13 -9.98 36.14
CA ASN A 835 -22.09 -10.11 37.25
C ASN A 835 -21.72 -9.27 38.48
N GLU A 836 -20.52 -8.68 38.52
CA GLU A 836 -20.05 -7.85 39.63
C GLU A 836 -20.19 -6.34 39.36
N ASN A 837 -20.94 -5.95 38.32
CA ASN A 837 -21.10 -4.54 37.96
C ASN A 837 -21.75 -3.73 39.10
N PRO A 838 -21.03 -2.82 39.79
CA PRO A 838 -21.60 -1.99 40.85
C PRO A 838 -22.55 -0.91 40.30
N TYR A 839 -22.71 -0.80 38.98
CA TYR A 839 -23.54 0.22 38.33
C TYR A 839 -24.77 -0.31 37.59
N GLY A 840 -25.12 -1.60 37.74
CA GLY A 840 -26.37 -2.17 37.19
C GLY A 840 -26.49 -2.13 35.65
N PRO A 841 -27.55 -2.71 35.08
CA PRO A 841 -27.86 -2.55 33.66
C PRO A 841 -28.31 -1.09 33.44
N PHE A 842 -27.54 -0.33 32.67
CA PHE A 842 -27.96 0.99 32.17
C PHE A 842 -28.89 0.85 30.97
#